data_AF-A0A940B070-F1
#
_entry.id   AF-A0A940B070-F1
#
_cell.length_a   1.000
_cell.length_b   1.000
_cell.length_c   1.000
_cell.angle_alpha   90.00
_cell.angle_beta   90.00
_cell.angle_gamma   90.00
#
_symmetry.space_group_name_H-M   'P 1'
#
loop_
_entity.id
_entity.type
_entity.pdbx_description
1 polymer ?
#
loop_
_entity_poly.entity_id
_entity_poly.type
_entity_poly.pdbx_seq_one_letter_code
_entity_poly.pdbx_strand_id
1 'polypeptide(L)'
;MICVAKSFSGKPRQASMAAYRQLLAENHVEDILTDVKQNKNLDRKKELPVWLPLAECFNNGVRKAEDAVASGLYFLDIDEKGLTEQLWNKVREENLIEEFRIVYFAESAGGGTHIWAWRTPGLSIEEDIQKLASRLGVSYDSHVTDLARCCFMVSEQYVKLLDPVVFEDPSPVPPLNGRETVTTEGRDQHSVLPIQGEREGVSSYKGIAYEKIVQALLWKLGYGDAPAEGERNTALYTMSRYLRFICDFNEQKLFAILPHWGLSDHEVLSTIKSAVGSVRPTDMPSQMKEVLSSLGAAQEASAESVDESLVTPVEDELPGILQDLSDHAPEEFKEATLIAAMPMLGTLATGIRARYRDGKMNSASFIVDIEAPQATGKSFVDNEFELLMDPIIKQDEVEWQKEIAYSLAKKNGEDVENPCSQIRIIEPNIGVSAFLERALYAKGKHLFTYAPEIETVLKNNKGGAWTEKNDLFRLAYDNKPWGQHRISKDSFSGKVTLYYNMVMCGTPNKCRAFFADAESGLVSRVTPVVLPDMVGAKMPQFKVWTKDEEEKVKRQCLCLMDEEGEVELPLINKAIEEWDEGKRQEYLQTLRYSLDVLRRRAALNGFRAGIIAYLLEGRQETERAIRFALWYAERCLYYQLQIYGDKIDALHNNTLSPQASKGNIRYLDALPKEFTKEDLVGLRLANGESPVTKTITYRWCKEGKTEKIGTNLWRKCS
;
A
#
# COMPACT_ATOMS: atom_id res chain seq x y z
N MET A 1 -22.20 -14.80 -0.60
CA MET A 1 -22.85 -14.30 -1.83
C MET A 1 -21.82 -13.90 -2.89
N ILE A 2 -22.21 -13.57 -4.13
CA ILE A 2 -21.31 -13.11 -5.23
C ILE A 2 -21.72 -11.74 -5.82
N CYS A 3 -20.85 -11.14 -6.65
CA CYS A 3 -21.08 -9.84 -7.31
C CYS A 3 -21.29 -9.94 -8.84
N VAL A 4 -21.93 -8.92 -9.43
CA VAL A 4 -22.13 -8.72 -10.88
C VAL A 4 -21.87 -7.27 -11.28
N ALA A 5 -21.55 -7.02 -12.56
CA ALA A 5 -21.52 -5.68 -13.14
C ALA A 5 -22.12 -5.65 -14.55
N LYS A 6 -22.65 -4.49 -14.95
CA LYS A 6 -23.30 -4.29 -16.27
C LYS A 6 -22.35 -4.46 -17.46
N SER A 7 -21.05 -4.24 -17.25
CA SER A 7 -20.01 -4.39 -18.27
C SER A 7 -18.66 -4.60 -17.58
N PHE A 8 -17.61 -4.84 -18.36
CA PHE A 8 -16.25 -5.00 -17.82
C PHE A 8 -15.76 -3.77 -17.02
N SER A 9 -16.16 -2.55 -17.39
CA SER A 9 -15.83 -1.31 -16.66
C SER A 9 -16.94 -0.84 -15.71
N GLY A 10 -18.03 -1.60 -15.60
CA GLY A 10 -19.18 -1.25 -14.78
C GLY A 10 -18.92 -1.37 -13.28
N LYS A 11 -19.69 -0.61 -12.48
CA LYS A 11 -19.63 -0.71 -11.01
C LYS A 11 -20.15 -2.08 -10.54
N PRO A 12 -19.39 -2.81 -9.70
CA PRO A 12 -19.88 -4.03 -9.05
C PRO A 12 -21.08 -3.75 -8.16
N ARG A 13 -22.04 -4.67 -8.18
CA ARG A 13 -23.16 -4.73 -7.25
C ARG A 13 -23.37 -6.17 -6.81
N GLN A 14 -23.93 -6.36 -5.63
CA GLN A 14 -24.28 -7.69 -5.15
C GLN A 14 -25.27 -8.36 -6.11
N ALA A 15 -25.02 -9.64 -6.39
CA ALA A 15 -25.83 -10.40 -7.31
C ALA A 15 -27.11 -10.88 -6.62
N SER A 16 -28.22 -10.84 -7.36
CA SER A 16 -29.45 -11.54 -7.01
C SER A 16 -29.98 -12.22 -8.27
N MET A 17 -30.81 -13.27 -8.12
CA MET A 17 -31.43 -13.93 -9.28
C MET A 17 -32.22 -12.95 -10.15
N ALA A 18 -32.88 -11.96 -9.55
CA ALA A 18 -33.58 -10.90 -10.27
C ALA A 18 -32.61 -10.01 -11.05
N ALA A 19 -31.50 -9.59 -10.42
CA ALA A 19 -30.48 -8.77 -11.08
C ALA A 19 -29.75 -9.51 -12.21
N TYR A 20 -29.53 -10.82 -12.08
CA TYR A 20 -28.95 -11.65 -13.14
C TYR A 20 -29.85 -11.72 -14.38
N ARG A 21 -31.13 -12.07 -14.21
CA ARG A 21 -32.08 -12.15 -15.32
C ARG A 21 -32.30 -10.79 -15.99
N GLN A 22 -32.34 -9.71 -15.21
CA GLN A 22 -32.41 -8.35 -15.74
C GLN A 22 -31.19 -8.02 -16.61
N LEU A 23 -29.98 -8.40 -16.18
CA LEU A 23 -28.75 -8.15 -16.96
C LEU A 23 -28.73 -8.93 -18.27
N LEU A 24 -29.22 -10.17 -18.29
CA LEU A 24 -29.34 -10.95 -19.52
C LEU A 24 -30.32 -10.30 -20.52
N ALA A 25 -31.43 -9.75 -20.01
CA ALA A 25 -32.45 -9.10 -20.83
C ALA A 25 -32.00 -7.72 -21.36
N GLU A 26 -31.33 -6.89 -20.53
CA GLU A 26 -30.94 -5.52 -20.90
C GLU A 26 -29.75 -5.46 -21.86
N ASN A 27 -28.82 -6.42 -21.82
CA ASN A 27 -27.54 -6.32 -22.52
C ASN A 27 -27.50 -7.11 -23.84
N HIS A 28 -28.63 -7.55 -24.39
CA HIS A 28 -28.69 -8.28 -25.68
C HIS A 28 -27.69 -9.45 -25.76
N VAL A 29 -27.56 -10.20 -24.66
CA VAL A 29 -26.47 -11.18 -24.47
C VAL A 29 -26.45 -12.24 -25.57
N GLU A 30 -27.62 -12.68 -26.03
CA GLU A 30 -27.73 -13.68 -27.11
C GLU A 30 -27.25 -13.17 -28.47
N ASP A 31 -27.57 -11.92 -28.82
CA ASP A 31 -27.11 -11.29 -30.06
C ASP A 31 -25.59 -11.10 -30.05
N ILE A 32 -25.04 -10.66 -28.92
CA ILE A 32 -23.60 -10.48 -28.75
C ILE A 32 -22.88 -11.84 -28.82
N LEU A 33 -23.40 -12.87 -28.15
CA LEU A 33 -22.80 -14.21 -28.18
C LEU A 33 -22.86 -14.83 -29.58
N THR A 34 -23.93 -14.58 -30.33
CA THR A 34 -24.06 -15.03 -31.72
C THR A 34 -22.94 -14.41 -32.56
N ASP A 35 -22.71 -13.10 -32.44
CA ASP A 35 -21.65 -12.41 -33.18
C ASP A 35 -20.24 -12.84 -32.74
N VAL A 36 -20.03 -13.05 -31.44
CA VAL A 36 -18.74 -13.52 -30.88
C VAL A 36 -18.44 -14.96 -31.31
N LYS A 37 -19.41 -15.88 -31.22
CA LYS A 37 -19.20 -17.31 -31.47
C LYS A 37 -19.30 -17.68 -32.96
N GLN A 38 -20.25 -17.11 -33.70
CA GLN A 38 -20.49 -17.46 -35.11
C GLN A 38 -19.69 -16.56 -36.06
N ASN A 39 -19.69 -15.24 -35.83
CA ASN A 39 -19.00 -14.27 -36.69
C ASN A 39 -17.57 -13.97 -36.25
N LYS A 40 -17.09 -14.59 -35.16
CA LYS A 40 -15.74 -14.46 -34.59
C LYS A 40 -15.36 -13.02 -34.22
N ASN A 41 -16.35 -12.16 -33.95
CA ASN A 41 -16.13 -10.77 -33.58
C ASN A 41 -15.80 -10.65 -32.07
N LEU A 42 -14.55 -10.94 -31.71
CA LEU A 42 -14.12 -11.01 -30.32
C LEU A 42 -14.15 -9.66 -29.57
N ASP A 43 -14.15 -8.53 -30.28
CA ASP A 43 -14.13 -7.20 -29.66
C ASP A 43 -15.42 -6.90 -28.90
N ARG A 44 -16.55 -7.43 -29.38
CA ARG A 44 -17.86 -7.27 -28.74
C ARG A 44 -18.01 -8.06 -27.45
N LYS A 45 -17.09 -8.97 -27.12
CA LYS A 45 -17.08 -9.70 -25.84
C LYS A 45 -17.07 -8.73 -24.64
N LYS A 46 -16.47 -7.53 -24.79
CA LYS A 46 -16.40 -6.50 -23.74
C LYS A 46 -17.74 -5.84 -23.42
N GLU A 47 -18.72 -5.97 -24.32
CA GLU A 47 -20.09 -5.45 -24.15
C GLU A 47 -20.94 -6.36 -23.24
N LEU A 48 -20.51 -7.61 -23.01
CA LEU A 48 -21.22 -8.54 -22.14
C LEU A 48 -21.14 -8.08 -20.66
N PRO A 49 -22.22 -8.29 -19.88
CA PRO A 49 -22.16 -8.13 -18.44
C PRO A 49 -21.22 -9.18 -17.83
N VAL A 50 -20.73 -8.94 -16.62
CA VAL A 50 -19.70 -9.78 -15.98
C VAL A 50 -20.12 -10.28 -14.62
N TRP A 51 -19.76 -11.53 -14.34
CA TRP A 51 -19.73 -12.14 -13.02
C TRP A 51 -18.42 -11.80 -12.31
N LEU A 52 -18.49 -11.65 -10.99
CA LEU A 52 -17.35 -11.52 -10.08
C LEU A 52 -17.47 -12.63 -9.03
N PRO A 53 -17.16 -13.89 -9.41
CA PRO A 53 -17.53 -15.05 -8.61
C PRO A 53 -16.73 -15.16 -7.32
N LEU A 54 -15.54 -14.55 -7.27
CA LEU A 54 -14.64 -14.60 -6.12
C LEU A 54 -14.88 -13.48 -5.10
N ALA A 55 -15.78 -12.53 -5.41
CA ALA A 55 -16.05 -11.37 -4.57
C ALA A 55 -17.52 -11.34 -4.12
N GLU A 56 -17.74 -11.32 -2.81
CA GLU A 56 -19.06 -11.08 -2.20
C GLU A 56 -19.47 -9.63 -2.32
N CYS A 57 -18.53 -8.71 -2.05
CA CYS A 57 -18.72 -7.28 -2.21
C CYS A 57 -17.37 -6.59 -2.47
N PHE A 58 -17.43 -5.32 -2.84
CA PHE A 58 -16.26 -4.45 -2.93
C PHE A 58 -16.46 -3.29 -1.96
N ASN A 59 -15.59 -3.13 -0.98
CA ASN A 59 -15.76 -2.17 0.13
C ASN A 59 -15.98 -0.73 -0.36
N ASN A 60 -15.40 -0.39 -1.51
CA ASN A 60 -15.49 0.94 -2.13
C ASN A 60 -16.39 0.99 -3.39
N GLY A 61 -17.11 -0.10 -3.70
CA GLY A 61 -17.97 -0.18 -4.90
C GLY A 61 -17.23 -0.10 -6.23
N VAL A 62 -15.90 -0.24 -6.23
CA VAL A 62 -15.03 -0.26 -7.41
C VAL A 62 -14.39 -1.64 -7.52
N ARG A 63 -14.31 -2.19 -8.74
CA ARG A 63 -13.72 -3.51 -9.01
C ARG A 63 -12.19 -3.46 -8.90
N LYS A 64 -11.66 -3.66 -7.70
CA LYS A 64 -10.23 -3.84 -7.42
C LYS A 64 -10.01 -5.01 -6.46
N ALA A 65 -8.91 -5.74 -6.65
CA ALA A 65 -8.57 -6.91 -5.84
C ALA A 65 -8.45 -6.58 -4.34
N GLU A 66 -7.87 -5.43 -4.01
CA GLU A 66 -7.68 -4.93 -2.63
C GLU A 66 -9.00 -4.61 -1.91
N ASP A 67 -10.04 -4.25 -2.66
CA ASP A 67 -11.35 -3.90 -2.13
C ASP A 67 -12.31 -5.09 -2.06
N ALA A 68 -11.93 -6.22 -2.67
CA ALA A 68 -12.78 -7.40 -2.82
C ALA A 68 -12.83 -8.20 -1.51
N VAL A 69 -14.05 -8.40 -0.99
CA VAL A 69 -14.31 -9.35 0.08
C VAL A 69 -14.55 -10.72 -0.54
N ALA A 70 -13.81 -11.74 -0.11
CA ALA A 70 -13.88 -13.07 -0.73
C ALA A 70 -15.27 -13.71 -0.57
N SER A 71 -15.82 -14.23 -1.66
CA SER A 71 -17.12 -14.94 -1.66
C SER A 71 -17.07 -16.33 -1.00
N GLY A 72 -15.88 -16.88 -0.80
CA GLY A 72 -15.67 -18.27 -0.39
C GLY A 72 -15.64 -19.28 -1.55
N LEU A 73 -15.79 -18.82 -2.80
CA LEU A 73 -15.64 -19.64 -4.00
C LEU A 73 -14.19 -19.60 -4.53
N TYR A 74 -13.85 -20.57 -5.38
CA TYR A 74 -12.73 -20.51 -6.30
C TYR A 74 -13.22 -20.68 -7.74
N PHE A 75 -12.42 -20.24 -8.72
CA PHE A 75 -12.79 -20.19 -10.13
C PHE A 75 -11.74 -20.91 -10.97
N LEU A 76 -12.17 -21.93 -11.71
CA LEU A 76 -11.36 -22.62 -12.71
C LEU A 76 -11.81 -22.17 -14.12
N ASP A 77 -10.85 -21.62 -14.87
CA ASP A 77 -11.00 -21.11 -16.22
C ASP A 77 -10.24 -22.01 -17.19
N ILE A 78 -10.97 -22.66 -18.11
CA ILE A 78 -10.41 -23.63 -19.07
C ILE A 78 -10.55 -23.02 -20.47
N ASP A 79 -9.44 -22.61 -21.06
CA ASP A 79 -9.42 -21.92 -22.37
C ASP A 79 -9.65 -22.87 -23.55
N GLU A 80 -9.44 -24.17 -23.38
CA GLU A 80 -9.57 -25.16 -24.45
C GLU A 80 -11.03 -25.29 -24.91
N LYS A 81 -11.23 -25.05 -26.21
CA LYS A 81 -12.58 -24.90 -26.78
C LYS A 81 -13.22 -26.23 -27.13
N GLY A 82 -14.53 -26.34 -26.90
CA GLY A 82 -15.32 -27.50 -27.31
C GLY A 82 -15.26 -28.69 -26.34
N LEU A 83 -14.59 -28.56 -25.19
CA LEU A 83 -14.54 -29.60 -24.16
C LEU A 83 -15.74 -29.57 -23.20
N THR A 84 -16.57 -28.52 -23.24
CA THR A 84 -17.60 -28.25 -22.22
C THR A 84 -18.54 -29.43 -21.99
N GLU A 85 -19.09 -30.04 -23.06
CA GLU A 85 -20.01 -31.18 -22.93
C GLU A 85 -19.33 -32.43 -22.39
N GLN A 86 -18.09 -32.70 -22.82
CA GLN A 86 -17.31 -33.84 -22.33
C GLN A 86 -17.01 -33.69 -20.84
N LEU A 87 -16.58 -32.49 -20.42
CA LEU A 87 -16.32 -32.19 -19.01
C LEU A 87 -17.60 -32.24 -18.18
N TRP A 88 -18.72 -31.76 -18.72
CA TRP A 88 -20.02 -31.82 -18.04
C TRP A 88 -20.49 -33.25 -17.79
N ASN A 89 -20.36 -34.13 -18.80
CA ASN A 89 -20.68 -35.55 -18.64
C ASN A 89 -19.79 -36.20 -17.57
N LYS A 90 -18.48 -35.92 -17.60
CA LYS A 90 -17.55 -36.41 -16.59
C LYS A 90 -17.90 -35.95 -15.17
N VAL A 91 -18.20 -34.65 -15.00
CA VAL A 91 -18.60 -34.06 -13.71
C VAL A 91 -19.85 -34.75 -13.15
N ARG A 92 -20.82 -35.10 -14.01
CA ARG A 92 -22.05 -35.77 -13.60
C ARG A 92 -21.86 -37.26 -13.32
N GLU A 93 -21.18 -37.98 -14.22
CA GLU A 93 -20.99 -39.43 -14.12
C GLU A 93 -20.09 -39.81 -12.94
N GLU A 94 -19.11 -38.97 -12.61
CA GLU A 94 -18.16 -39.21 -11.52
C GLU A 94 -18.55 -38.51 -10.21
N ASN A 95 -19.75 -37.93 -10.12
CA ASN A 95 -20.27 -37.20 -8.95
C ASN A 95 -19.36 -36.08 -8.42
N LEU A 96 -18.68 -35.36 -9.32
CA LEU A 96 -17.73 -34.31 -8.95
C LEU A 96 -18.42 -33.06 -8.38
N ILE A 97 -19.73 -32.89 -8.64
CA ILE A 97 -20.52 -31.77 -8.11
C ILE A 97 -20.52 -31.79 -6.59
N GLU A 98 -20.78 -32.96 -5.99
CA GLU A 98 -20.78 -33.12 -4.53
C GLU A 98 -19.34 -33.15 -3.98
N GLU A 99 -18.44 -33.89 -4.65
CA GLU A 99 -17.03 -34.05 -4.21
C GLU A 99 -16.31 -32.70 -4.09
N PHE A 100 -16.47 -31.82 -5.09
CA PHE A 100 -15.81 -30.51 -5.15
C PHE A 100 -16.72 -29.35 -4.81
N ARG A 101 -17.99 -29.61 -4.45
CA ARG A 101 -18.98 -28.57 -4.13
C ARG A 101 -19.14 -27.54 -5.25
N ILE A 102 -19.28 -28.04 -6.49
CA ILE A 102 -19.43 -27.22 -7.70
C ILE A 102 -20.81 -26.57 -7.70
N VAL A 103 -20.84 -25.25 -7.87
CA VAL A 103 -22.08 -24.45 -7.85
C VAL A 103 -22.36 -23.73 -9.17
N TYR A 104 -21.38 -23.69 -10.08
CA TYR A 104 -21.57 -23.11 -11.41
C TYR A 104 -20.75 -23.85 -12.45
N PHE A 105 -21.37 -24.10 -13.61
CA PHE A 105 -20.71 -24.71 -14.76
C PHE A 105 -21.31 -24.14 -16.05
N ALA A 106 -20.49 -23.54 -16.90
CA ALA A 106 -20.95 -22.98 -18.17
C ALA A 106 -19.89 -22.98 -19.27
N GLU A 107 -20.35 -23.01 -20.52
CA GLU A 107 -19.50 -22.67 -21.66
C GLU A 107 -19.28 -21.15 -21.71
N SER A 108 -18.04 -20.71 -21.77
CA SER A 108 -17.69 -19.29 -21.84
C SER A 108 -18.08 -18.65 -23.18
N ALA A 109 -18.14 -17.32 -23.21
CA ALA A 109 -18.35 -16.57 -24.46
C ALA A 109 -17.27 -16.88 -25.52
N GLY A 110 -16.05 -17.26 -25.10
CA GLY A 110 -14.96 -17.62 -26.00
C GLY A 110 -14.97 -19.08 -26.48
N GLY A 111 -15.85 -19.91 -25.93
CA GLY A 111 -15.95 -21.35 -26.22
C GLY A 111 -15.18 -22.27 -25.27
N GLY A 112 -14.52 -21.72 -24.25
CA GLY A 112 -13.89 -22.48 -23.14
C GLY A 112 -14.90 -22.86 -22.05
N THR A 113 -14.46 -23.37 -20.91
CA THR A 113 -15.32 -23.80 -19.79
C THR A 113 -15.01 -23.03 -18.52
N HIS A 114 -16.05 -22.50 -17.85
CA HIS A 114 -15.95 -21.84 -16.55
C HIS A 114 -16.60 -22.70 -15.47
N ILE A 115 -15.89 -22.93 -14.36
CA ILE A 115 -16.39 -23.71 -13.22
C ILE A 115 -16.16 -22.94 -11.91
N TRP A 116 -17.20 -22.80 -11.08
CA TRP A 116 -17.07 -22.25 -9.72
C TRP A 116 -17.44 -23.30 -8.68
N ALA A 117 -16.69 -23.33 -7.59
CA ALA A 117 -16.86 -24.29 -6.51
C ALA A 117 -16.49 -23.66 -5.16
N TRP A 118 -17.04 -24.20 -4.08
CA TRP A 118 -16.74 -23.73 -2.73
C TRP A 118 -15.36 -24.19 -2.28
N ARG A 119 -14.61 -23.27 -1.66
CA ARG A 119 -13.29 -23.57 -1.11
C ARG A 119 -13.35 -24.68 -0.05
N THR A 120 -12.30 -25.50 -0.02
CA THR A 120 -12.11 -26.51 1.01
C THR A 120 -11.50 -25.87 2.26
N PRO A 121 -12.08 -26.03 3.46
CA PRO A 121 -11.48 -25.52 4.69
C PRO A 121 -10.04 -26.01 4.88
N GLY A 122 -9.11 -25.06 5.07
CA GLY A 122 -7.69 -25.36 5.28
C GLY A 122 -6.84 -25.47 4.02
N LEU A 123 -7.41 -25.34 2.82
CA LEU A 123 -6.66 -25.29 1.56
C LEU A 123 -6.57 -23.87 0.99
N SER A 124 -5.48 -23.62 0.27
CA SER A 124 -5.34 -22.43 -0.58
C SER A 124 -6.21 -22.56 -1.85
N ILE A 125 -6.53 -21.43 -2.47
CA ILE A 125 -7.30 -21.38 -3.72
C ILE A 125 -6.58 -22.15 -4.84
N GLU A 126 -5.25 -22.05 -4.91
CA GLU A 126 -4.44 -22.73 -5.91
C GLU A 126 -4.50 -24.25 -5.74
N GLU A 127 -4.46 -24.77 -4.51
CA GLU A 127 -4.61 -26.20 -4.24
C GLU A 127 -5.99 -26.73 -4.62
N ASP A 128 -7.06 -25.97 -4.36
CA ASP A 128 -8.43 -26.32 -4.77
C ASP A 128 -8.55 -26.38 -6.31
N ILE A 129 -7.99 -25.39 -7.02
CA ILE A 129 -7.92 -25.36 -8.48
C ILE A 129 -7.11 -26.54 -9.02
N GLN A 130 -5.94 -26.80 -8.46
CA GLN A 130 -5.06 -27.89 -8.87
C GLN A 130 -5.74 -29.25 -8.73
N LYS A 131 -6.45 -29.50 -7.62
CA LYS A 131 -7.16 -30.76 -7.38
C LYS A 131 -8.28 -30.96 -8.39
N LEU A 132 -9.13 -29.96 -8.61
CA LEU A 132 -10.23 -30.05 -9.58
C LEU A 132 -9.70 -30.20 -11.01
N ALA A 133 -8.69 -29.42 -11.41
CA ALA A 133 -8.10 -29.50 -12.75
C ALA A 133 -7.45 -30.87 -13.01
N SER A 134 -6.73 -31.41 -12.01
CA SER A 134 -6.14 -32.75 -12.09
C SER A 134 -7.21 -33.84 -12.21
N ARG A 135 -8.32 -33.72 -11.46
CA ARG A 135 -9.45 -34.66 -11.54
C ARG A 135 -10.13 -34.61 -12.91
N LEU A 136 -10.30 -33.41 -13.47
CA LEU A 136 -10.86 -33.22 -14.80
C LEU A 136 -9.91 -33.63 -15.92
N GLY A 137 -8.59 -33.65 -15.67
CA GLY A 137 -7.56 -33.99 -16.64
C GLY A 137 -7.22 -32.83 -17.58
N VAL A 138 -7.33 -31.60 -17.09
CA VAL A 138 -7.12 -30.36 -17.85
C VAL A 138 -5.95 -29.57 -17.27
N SER A 139 -5.25 -28.80 -18.11
CA SER A 139 -4.27 -27.83 -17.65
C SER A 139 -4.95 -26.62 -17.01
N TYR A 140 -4.32 -26.02 -16.00
CA TYR A 140 -4.76 -24.76 -15.39
C TYR A 140 -3.60 -23.77 -15.31
N ASP A 141 -3.90 -22.47 -15.35
CA ASP A 141 -2.93 -21.38 -15.12
C ASP A 141 -2.65 -21.25 -13.60
N SER A 142 -1.40 -21.03 -13.21
CA SER A 142 -0.97 -20.90 -11.82
C SER A 142 -1.23 -19.50 -11.21
N HIS A 143 -1.70 -18.52 -11.98
CA HIS A 143 -1.90 -17.13 -11.53
C HIS A 143 -3.35 -16.79 -11.15
N VAL A 144 -4.02 -17.63 -10.34
CA VAL A 144 -5.50 -17.58 -10.19
C VAL A 144 -5.96 -17.31 -8.75
N THR A 145 -5.48 -16.23 -8.14
CA THR A 145 -5.91 -15.80 -6.79
C THR A 145 -6.50 -14.39 -6.73
N ASP A 146 -6.64 -13.70 -7.88
CA ASP A 146 -7.26 -12.37 -7.94
C ASP A 146 -8.76 -12.43 -7.66
N LEU A 147 -9.18 -11.95 -6.49
CA LEU A 147 -10.59 -11.89 -6.07
C LEU A 147 -11.44 -10.95 -6.95
N ALA A 148 -10.82 -10.01 -7.68
CA ALA A 148 -11.51 -9.15 -8.64
C ALA A 148 -11.64 -9.76 -10.05
N ARG A 149 -11.15 -10.99 -10.25
CA ARG A 149 -11.27 -11.69 -11.53
C ARG A 149 -12.73 -11.82 -11.93
N CYS A 150 -13.01 -11.45 -13.17
CA CYS A 150 -14.35 -11.49 -13.73
C CYS A 150 -14.45 -12.49 -14.87
N CYS A 151 -15.64 -13.03 -15.09
CA CYS A 151 -15.96 -13.76 -16.30
C CYS A 151 -17.23 -13.23 -16.95
N PHE A 152 -17.25 -13.16 -18.27
CA PHE A 152 -18.41 -12.64 -19.01
C PHE A 152 -19.60 -13.58 -18.88
N MET A 153 -20.78 -13.00 -18.65
CA MET A 153 -22.04 -13.73 -18.59
C MET A 153 -22.37 -14.32 -19.96
N VAL A 154 -23.05 -15.45 -19.92
CA VAL A 154 -23.58 -16.12 -21.11
C VAL A 154 -25.08 -16.33 -20.96
N SER A 155 -25.79 -16.52 -22.08
CA SER A 155 -27.22 -16.87 -22.07
C SER A 155 -27.44 -18.20 -21.33
N GLU A 156 -28.61 -18.38 -20.73
CA GLU A 156 -28.96 -19.56 -19.92
C GLU A 156 -28.74 -20.89 -20.68
N GLN A 157 -28.85 -20.90 -22.01
CA GLN A 157 -28.58 -22.09 -22.83
C GLN A 157 -27.13 -22.61 -22.76
N TYR A 158 -26.18 -21.75 -22.38
CA TYR A 158 -24.77 -22.13 -22.21
C TYR A 158 -24.41 -22.48 -20.76
N VAL A 159 -25.33 -22.30 -19.81
CA VAL A 159 -25.15 -22.61 -18.39
C VAL A 159 -25.71 -24.01 -18.13
N LYS A 160 -24.86 -24.93 -17.67
CA LYS A 160 -25.25 -26.31 -17.32
C LYS A 160 -25.65 -26.44 -15.86
N LEU A 161 -25.05 -25.63 -15.00
CA LEU A 161 -25.31 -25.56 -13.56
C LEU A 161 -25.17 -24.13 -13.07
N LEU A 162 -26.15 -23.67 -12.28
CA LEU A 162 -26.08 -22.47 -11.46
C LEU A 162 -26.92 -22.74 -10.21
N ASP A 163 -26.24 -22.99 -9.10
CA ASP A 163 -26.89 -23.21 -7.81
C ASP A 163 -27.35 -21.86 -7.22
N PRO A 164 -28.65 -21.67 -6.90
CA PRO A 164 -29.16 -20.43 -6.33
C PRO A 164 -28.47 -20.00 -5.02
N VAL A 165 -27.83 -20.92 -4.29
CA VAL A 165 -27.12 -20.65 -3.04
C VAL A 165 -26.04 -19.57 -3.19
N VAL A 166 -25.52 -19.33 -4.40
CA VAL A 166 -24.53 -18.26 -4.65
C VAL A 166 -25.10 -16.85 -4.44
N PHE A 167 -26.43 -16.71 -4.43
CA PHE A 167 -27.17 -15.47 -4.19
C PHE A 167 -27.67 -15.32 -2.76
N GLU A 168 -27.49 -16.33 -1.91
CA GLU A 168 -28.00 -16.37 -0.54
C GLU A 168 -26.89 -16.04 0.48
N ASP A 169 -27.27 -15.37 1.57
CA ASP A 169 -26.36 -15.07 2.69
C ASP A 169 -25.99 -16.39 3.38
N PRO A 170 -24.70 -16.76 3.51
CA PRO A 170 -24.32 -18.05 4.06
C PRO A 170 -24.80 -18.19 5.51
N SER A 171 -25.95 -18.85 5.69
CA SER A 171 -26.37 -19.36 7.00
C SER A 171 -25.39 -20.46 7.42
N PRO A 172 -24.86 -20.47 8.66
CA PRO A 172 -23.95 -21.53 9.10
C PRO A 172 -24.67 -22.88 9.10
N VAL A 173 -24.23 -23.79 8.25
CA VAL A 173 -24.58 -25.22 8.34
C VAL A 173 -24.06 -25.73 9.69
N PRO A 174 -24.88 -26.37 10.54
CA PRO A 174 -24.41 -26.92 11.80
C PRO A 174 -23.49 -28.12 11.53
N PRO A 175 -22.41 -28.31 12.32
CA PRO A 175 -21.47 -29.40 12.09
C PRO A 175 -22.14 -30.77 12.30
N LEU A 176 -22.03 -31.63 11.29
CA LEU A 176 -22.27 -33.07 11.36
C LEU A 176 -21.27 -33.71 12.33
N ASN A 177 -21.65 -33.82 13.60
CA ASN A 177 -21.04 -34.78 14.53
C ASN A 177 -21.96 -35.99 14.67
N GLY A 178 -21.68 -37.03 13.89
CA GLY A 178 -22.10 -38.37 14.23
C GLY A 178 -21.31 -38.85 15.44
N ARG A 179 -21.93 -38.78 16.62
CA ARG A 179 -21.68 -39.73 17.72
C ARG A 179 -22.96 -39.90 18.52
N GLU A 180 -23.46 -41.13 18.45
CA GLU A 180 -24.60 -41.65 19.18
C GLU A 180 -24.55 -41.26 20.66
N THR A 181 -25.64 -40.74 21.20
CA THR A 181 -26.05 -41.00 22.59
C THR A 181 -27.58 -40.88 22.68
N VAL A 182 -28.21 -42.06 22.66
CA VAL A 182 -29.37 -42.50 23.45
C VAL A 182 -30.37 -41.43 23.92
N THR A 183 -31.57 -41.56 23.35
CA THR A 183 -32.88 -41.07 23.80
C THR A 183 -33.15 -41.19 25.29
N THR A 184 -33.77 -40.17 25.90
CA THR A 184 -34.88 -40.37 26.85
C THR A 184 -35.78 -39.13 26.87
N GLU A 185 -37.08 -39.39 26.76
CA GLU A 185 -38.19 -38.45 26.70
C GLU A 185 -38.50 -37.79 28.04
N GLY A 186 -39.18 -36.63 28.02
CA GLY A 186 -39.86 -36.09 29.20
C GLY A 186 -40.49 -34.72 28.99
N ARG A 187 -41.82 -34.68 28.99
CA ARG A 187 -42.73 -33.56 28.71
C ARG A 187 -42.84 -32.51 29.83
N ASP A 188 -43.24 -31.31 29.39
CA ASP A 188 -44.30 -30.45 29.94
C ASP A 188 -44.11 -29.46 31.12
N GLN A 189 -44.53 -28.22 30.79
CA GLN A 189 -45.43 -27.31 31.52
C GLN A 189 -44.88 -26.16 32.41
N HIS A 190 -45.16 -24.95 31.91
CA HIS A 190 -45.60 -23.71 32.56
C HIS A 190 -45.14 -23.36 34.00
N SER A 191 -44.52 -22.19 34.13
CA SER A 191 -45.06 -21.12 35.00
C SER A 191 -44.42 -19.76 34.70
N VAL A 192 -45.27 -18.78 34.42
CA VAL A 192 -44.99 -17.34 34.49
C VAL A 192 -45.38 -16.90 35.89
N LEU A 193 -44.58 -16.07 36.56
CA LEU A 193 -44.98 -15.00 37.50
C LEU A 193 -43.73 -14.12 37.82
N PRO A 194 -43.90 -12.88 38.29
CA PRO A 194 -43.24 -11.70 37.73
C PRO A 194 -42.16 -11.13 38.64
N ILE A 195 -41.23 -10.35 38.09
CA ILE A 195 -40.36 -9.47 38.88
C ILE A 195 -40.59 -8.03 38.41
N GLN A 196 -41.38 -7.31 39.20
CA GLN A 196 -41.33 -5.85 39.29
C GLN A 196 -40.27 -5.48 40.34
N GLY A 197 -39.48 -4.43 40.05
CA GLY A 197 -38.41 -3.86 40.88
C GLY A 197 -37.05 -4.14 40.25
N GLU A 198 -36.21 -3.18 39.84
CA GLU A 198 -36.10 -1.75 40.10
C GLU A 198 -35.52 -1.09 38.84
N ARG A 199 -36.09 0.03 38.38
CA ARG A 199 -35.50 0.87 37.34
C ARG A 199 -34.57 1.89 38.01
N GLU A 200 -33.31 1.53 38.25
CA GLU A 200 -32.26 2.52 38.52
C GLU A 200 -30.94 2.12 37.85
N GLY A 201 -30.42 3.01 36.98
CA GLY A 201 -29.00 3.01 36.62
C GLY A 201 -28.60 2.84 35.14
N VAL A 202 -29.46 3.05 34.15
CA VAL A 202 -29.00 3.11 32.74
C VAL A 202 -29.43 4.43 32.15
N SER A 203 -28.56 5.42 32.03
CA SER A 203 -29.00 6.63 31.34
C SER A 203 -27.95 7.46 30.66
N SER A 204 -26.68 7.05 30.54
CA SER A 204 -25.78 7.74 29.60
C SER A 204 -24.57 6.91 29.16
N TYR A 205 -24.04 7.27 27.99
CA TYR A 205 -22.73 6.87 27.49
C TYR A 205 -21.90 8.14 27.27
N LYS A 206 -20.72 8.23 27.92
CA LYS A 206 -19.85 9.43 27.90
C LYS A 206 -20.61 10.74 28.19
N GLY A 207 -21.54 10.72 29.14
CA GLY A 207 -22.35 11.90 29.51
C GLY A 207 -23.54 12.20 28.59
N ILE A 208 -23.75 11.43 27.51
CA ILE A 208 -24.89 11.57 26.60
C ILE A 208 -25.96 10.54 26.91
N ALA A 209 -27.21 10.98 27.05
CA ALA A 209 -28.33 10.08 27.29
C ALA A 209 -28.52 9.06 26.16
N TYR A 210 -28.71 7.78 26.50
CA TYR A 210 -28.92 6.72 25.49
C TYR A 210 -30.11 7.02 24.59
N GLU A 211 -31.17 7.64 25.10
CA GLU A 211 -32.32 8.09 24.31
C GLU A 211 -31.91 9.04 23.18
N LYS A 212 -30.98 9.98 23.44
CA LYS A 212 -30.46 10.90 22.42
C LYS A 212 -29.62 10.16 21.37
N ILE A 213 -28.83 9.18 21.80
CA ILE A 213 -27.99 8.37 20.90
C ILE A 213 -28.86 7.50 19.99
N VAL A 214 -29.87 6.84 20.57
CA VAL A 214 -30.85 6.02 19.84
C VAL A 214 -31.58 6.89 18.81
N GLN A 215 -32.07 8.07 19.21
CA GLN A 215 -32.77 8.98 18.30
C GLN A 215 -31.87 9.45 17.15
N ALA A 216 -30.65 9.92 17.45
CA ALA A 216 -29.73 10.37 16.41
C ALA A 216 -29.33 9.24 15.45
N LEU A 217 -29.19 8.02 15.96
CA LEU A 217 -28.89 6.85 15.14
C LEU A 217 -30.06 6.45 14.25
N LEU A 218 -31.31 6.52 14.72
CA LEU A 218 -32.50 6.29 13.89
C LEU A 218 -32.58 7.26 12.71
N TRP A 219 -32.35 8.55 12.99
CA TRP A 219 -32.29 9.58 11.96
C TRP A 219 -31.14 9.34 10.97
N LYS A 220 -29.96 8.95 11.47
CA LYS A 220 -28.79 8.63 10.63
C LYS A 220 -29.02 7.42 9.72
N LEU A 221 -29.77 6.43 10.19
CA LEU A 221 -30.12 5.21 9.45
C LEU A 221 -31.35 5.39 8.55
N GLY A 222 -31.97 6.58 8.53
CA GLY A 222 -33.08 6.91 7.63
C GLY A 222 -34.47 6.51 8.14
N TYR A 223 -34.60 6.08 9.40
CA TYR A 223 -35.89 5.69 10.01
C TYR A 223 -36.68 6.88 10.57
N GLY A 224 -36.08 8.07 10.69
CA GLY A 224 -36.72 9.24 11.30
C GLY A 224 -37.02 9.01 12.78
N ASP A 225 -38.25 9.31 13.22
CA ASP A 225 -38.66 9.15 14.63
C ASP A 225 -39.01 7.70 15.01
N ALA A 226 -39.50 6.89 14.06
CA ALA A 226 -39.79 5.47 14.25
C ALA A 226 -39.88 4.73 12.89
N PRO A 227 -39.45 3.47 12.81
CA PRO A 227 -39.54 2.67 11.59
C PRO A 227 -40.99 2.34 11.19
N ALA A 228 -41.24 2.20 9.89
CA ALA A 228 -42.54 1.84 9.34
C ALA A 228 -42.94 0.40 9.68
N GLU A 229 -44.23 0.06 9.56
CA GLU A 229 -44.84 -1.20 10.05
C GLU A 229 -44.28 -2.50 9.43
N GLY A 230 -43.48 -2.44 8.36
CA GLY A 230 -42.76 -3.60 7.81
C GLY A 230 -41.27 -3.68 8.15
N GLU A 231 -40.70 -2.64 8.76
CA GLU A 231 -39.25 -2.49 8.94
C GLU A 231 -38.80 -2.63 10.40
N ARG A 232 -39.74 -2.77 11.34
CA ARG A 232 -39.49 -2.76 12.79
C ARG A 232 -38.46 -3.80 13.25
N ASN A 233 -38.55 -5.04 12.77
CA ASN A 233 -37.59 -6.10 13.11
C ASN A 233 -36.19 -5.82 12.52
N THR A 234 -36.13 -5.38 11.26
CA THR A 234 -34.86 -5.02 10.60
C THR A 234 -34.20 -3.81 11.25
N ALA A 235 -34.99 -2.79 11.61
CA ALA A 235 -34.52 -1.62 12.33
C ALA A 235 -34.01 -2.00 13.72
N LEU A 236 -34.71 -2.87 14.44
CA LEU A 236 -34.31 -3.30 15.78
C LEU A 236 -32.99 -4.08 15.73
N TYR A 237 -32.87 -4.99 14.78
CA TYR A 237 -31.63 -5.74 14.54
C TYR A 237 -30.46 -4.81 14.22
N THR A 238 -30.67 -3.88 13.28
CA THR A 238 -29.64 -2.93 12.83
C THR A 238 -29.21 -2.00 13.95
N MET A 239 -30.16 -1.40 14.67
CA MET A 239 -29.91 -0.54 15.82
C MET A 239 -29.12 -1.27 16.92
N SER A 240 -29.48 -2.53 17.20
CA SER A 240 -28.76 -3.38 18.17
C SER A 240 -27.31 -3.63 17.75
N ARG A 241 -27.04 -3.80 16.45
CA ARG A 241 -25.68 -4.01 15.92
C ARG A 241 -24.76 -2.81 16.10
N TYR A 242 -25.30 -1.59 16.09
CA TYR A 242 -24.53 -0.37 16.33
C TYR A 242 -24.43 -0.03 17.83
N LEU A 243 -25.51 -0.18 18.58
CA LEU A 243 -25.54 0.17 20.00
C LEU A 243 -24.80 -0.84 20.89
N ARG A 244 -24.62 -2.09 20.46
CA ARG A 244 -23.87 -3.11 21.22
C ARG A 244 -22.45 -2.66 21.59
N PHE A 245 -21.82 -1.82 20.78
CA PHE A 245 -20.46 -1.29 21.02
C PHE A 245 -20.39 -0.29 22.17
N ILE A 246 -21.50 0.39 22.49
CA ILE A 246 -21.58 1.33 23.63
C ILE A 246 -22.38 0.75 24.80
N CYS A 247 -22.86 -0.48 24.65
CA CYS A 247 -23.61 -1.23 25.67
C CYS A 247 -22.86 -2.47 26.14
N ASP A 248 -21.56 -2.58 25.82
CA ASP A 248 -20.69 -3.71 26.20
C ASP A 248 -21.28 -5.07 25.84
N PHE A 249 -22.00 -5.14 24.72
CA PHE A 249 -22.69 -6.34 24.24
C PHE A 249 -23.70 -6.93 25.26
N ASN A 250 -24.19 -6.13 26.20
CA ASN A 250 -25.18 -6.55 27.19
C ASN A 250 -26.60 -6.53 26.61
N GLU A 251 -27.19 -7.71 26.43
CA GLU A 251 -28.54 -7.90 25.86
C GLU A 251 -29.63 -7.21 26.68
N GLN A 252 -29.54 -7.27 28.02
CA GLN A 252 -30.53 -6.65 28.92
C GLN A 252 -30.43 -5.12 28.89
N LYS A 253 -29.22 -4.58 28.75
CA LYS A 253 -28.98 -3.14 28.59
C LYS A 253 -29.54 -2.65 27.26
N LEU A 254 -29.31 -3.39 26.17
CA LEU A 254 -29.89 -3.10 24.86
C LEU A 254 -31.42 -3.15 24.88
N PHE A 255 -31.99 -4.18 25.53
CA PHE A 255 -33.43 -4.34 25.70
C PHE A 255 -34.07 -3.16 26.45
N ALA A 256 -33.36 -2.61 27.44
CA ALA A 256 -33.82 -1.48 28.22
C ALA A 256 -33.76 -0.13 27.48
N ILE A 257 -32.80 0.07 26.57
CA ILE A 257 -32.60 1.36 25.88
C ILE A 257 -33.27 1.44 24.50
N LEU A 258 -33.55 0.29 23.87
CA LEU A 258 -34.13 0.24 22.53
C LEU A 258 -35.66 0.32 22.61
N PRO A 259 -36.31 1.16 21.78
CA PRO A 259 -37.76 1.14 21.63
C PRO A 259 -38.22 -0.19 21.00
N HIS A 260 -39.32 -0.75 21.50
CA HIS A 260 -39.82 -2.06 21.03
C HIS A 260 -40.73 -1.96 19.80
N TRP A 261 -41.22 -0.76 19.47
CA TRP A 261 -42.10 -0.48 18.32
C TRP A 261 -43.30 -1.44 18.13
N GLY A 262 -43.84 -1.97 19.23
CA GLY A 262 -44.98 -2.88 19.21
C GLY A 262 -44.63 -4.36 18.93
N LEU A 263 -43.34 -4.72 18.91
CA LEU A 263 -42.88 -6.12 18.94
C LEU A 263 -43.05 -6.70 20.35
N SER A 264 -43.26 -8.01 20.46
CA SER A 264 -43.31 -8.68 21.76
C SER A 264 -41.93 -8.76 22.42
N ASP A 265 -41.88 -8.80 23.76
CA ASP A 265 -40.60 -8.92 24.51
C ASP A 265 -39.75 -10.09 24.02
N HIS A 266 -40.38 -11.21 23.65
CA HIS A 266 -39.70 -12.37 23.12
C HIS A 266 -39.06 -12.10 21.74
N GLU A 267 -39.75 -11.41 20.84
CA GLU A 267 -39.22 -11.03 19.52
C GLU A 267 -38.09 -10.00 19.65
N VAL A 268 -38.22 -9.06 20.58
CA VAL A 268 -37.19 -8.04 20.84
C VAL A 268 -35.92 -8.71 21.38
N LEU A 269 -36.03 -9.55 22.41
CA LEU A 269 -34.89 -10.27 22.99
C LEU A 269 -34.25 -11.22 21.97
N SER A 270 -35.04 -11.93 21.17
CA SER A 270 -34.52 -12.81 20.12
C SER A 270 -33.71 -12.03 19.08
N THR A 271 -34.25 -10.90 18.63
CA THR A 271 -33.60 -10.01 17.66
C THR A 271 -32.30 -9.40 18.21
N ILE A 272 -32.31 -8.94 19.47
CA ILE A 272 -31.12 -8.40 20.15
C ILE A 272 -30.05 -9.49 20.29
N LYS A 273 -30.43 -10.68 20.72
CA LYS A 273 -29.51 -11.83 20.87
C LYS A 273 -28.85 -12.19 19.54
N SER A 274 -29.62 -12.19 18.46
CA SER A 274 -29.10 -12.38 17.09
C SER A 274 -28.11 -11.26 16.69
N ALA A 275 -28.43 -10.01 16.99
CA ALA A 275 -27.56 -8.86 16.69
C ALA A 275 -26.26 -8.88 17.52
N VAL A 276 -26.32 -9.24 18.80
CA VAL A 276 -25.15 -9.38 19.68
C VAL A 276 -24.28 -10.57 19.25
N GLY A 277 -24.89 -11.67 18.85
CA GLY A 277 -24.22 -12.87 18.35
C GLY A 277 -23.63 -12.76 16.93
N SER A 278 -24.01 -11.73 16.16
CA SER A 278 -23.48 -11.49 14.80
C SER A 278 -21.99 -11.12 14.81
N VAL A 279 -21.29 -11.40 13.69
CA VAL A 279 -19.83 -11.17 13.49
C VAL A 279 -19.37 -9.86 14.14
N ARG A 280 -18.27 -9.93 14.90
CA ARG A 280 -17.69 -8.82 15.65
C ARG A 280 -16.61 -8.13 14.81
N PRO A 281 -16.83 -6.90 14.31
CA PRO A 281 -15.75 -6.06 13.81
C PRO A 281 -14.82 -5.69 14.96
N THR A 282 -13.52 -5.57 14.67
CA THR A 282 -12.49 -5.12 15.63
C THR A 282 -12.71 -3.67 16.09
N ASP A 283 -13.47 -2.88 15.33
CA ASP A 283 -13.72 -1.46 15.58
C ASP A 283 -15.21 -1.08 15.53
N MET A 284 -15.55 0.02 16.23
CA MET A 284 -16.87 0.63 16.14
C MET A 284 -17.15 1.13 14.71
N PRO A 285 -18.32 0.84 14.11
CA PRO A 285 -18.68 1.30 12.78
C PRO A 285 -18.65 2.82 12.62
N SER A 286 -18.27 3.32 11.43
CA SER A 286 -18.14 4.75 11.12
C SER A 286 -19.43 5.54 11.39
N GLN A 287 -20.58 5.00 11.03
CA GLN A 287 -21.88 5.63 11.28
C GLN A 287 -22.15 5.85 12.78
N MET A 288 -21.71 4.92 13.64
CA MET A 288 -21.84 5.06 15.08
C MET A 288 -20.85 6.08 15.65
N LYS A 289 -19.61 6.12 15.12
CA LYS A 289 -18.61 7.14 15.47
C LYS A 289 -19.10 8.55 15.13
N GLU A 290 -19.71 8.73 13.95
CA GLU A 290 -20.28 10.01 13.52
C GLU A 290 -21.46 10.46 14.40
N VAL A 291 -22.34 9.53 14.80
CA VAL A 291 -23.47 9.84 15.71
C VAL A 291 -22.98 10.26 17.09
N LEU A 292 -21.94 9.61 17.61
CA LEU A 292 -21.37 9.99 18.90
C LEU A 292 -20.64 11.35 18.83
N SER A 293 -19.90 11.59 17.75
CA SER A 293 -19.22 12.87 17.50
C SER A 293 -20.21 14.05 17.40
N SER A 294 -21.31 13.88 16.66
CA SER A 294 -22.33 14.93 16.49
C SER A 294 -23.09 15.26 17.79
N LEU A 295 -23.18 14.31 18.71
CA LEU A 295 -23.81 14.50 20.02
C LEU A 295 -22.84 14.99 21.12
N GLY A 296 -21.61 15.33 20.75
CA GLY A 296 -20.63 15.90 21.69
C GLY A 296 -19.92 14.87 22.56
N ALA A 297 -19.95 13.57 22.21
CA ALA A 297 -19.09 12.59 22.85
C ALA A 297 -17.72 12.75 22.22
N ALA A 298 -16.97 13.72 22.74
CA ALA A 298 -15.56 13.87 22.42
C ALA A 298 -14.91 12.49 22.53
N GLN A 299 -14.34 12.05 21.42
CA GLN A 299 -13.34 11.01 21.48
C GLN A 299 -12.18 11.59 22.31
N GLU A 300 -12.15 11.27 23.60
CA GLU A 300 -10.92 10.74 24.19
C GLU A 300 -10.64 9.39 23.50
N ALA A 301 -10.37 9.46 22.21
CA ALA A 301 -9.44 8.58 21.55
C ALA A 301 -8.26 9.51 21.32
N SER A 302 -7.12 9.11 21.86
CA SER A 302 -5.82 9.60 21.44
C SER A 302 -5.76 9.58 19.91
N ALA A 303 -6.21 10.66 19.27
CA ALA A 303 -5.35 11.33 18.34
C ALA A 303 -4.09 11.61 19.15
N GLU A 304 -3.15 10.66 19.12
CA GLU A 304 -1.77 11.10 18.98
C GLU A 304 -1.84 11.99 17.75
N SER A 305 -1.99 13.29 18.00
CA SER A 305 -1.28 14.28 17.21
C SER A 305 0.05 13.62 16.89
N VAL A 306 0.31 13.37 15.61
CA VAL A 306 1.69 13.28 15.15
C VAL A 306 2.34 14.45 15.82
N ASP A 307 3.24 14.14 16.75
CA ASP A 307 3.86 15.12 17.62
C ASP A 307 4.35 16.27 16.74
N GLU A 308 3.63 17.41 16.75
CA GLU A 308 4.02 18.62 16.02
C GLU A 308 5.39 19.12 16.52
N SER A 309 5.92 18.55 17.62
CA SER A 309 7.25 18.83 18.14
C SER A 309 8.41 18.06 17.47
N LEU A 310 8.15 17.18 16.48
CA LEU A 310 9.20 16.42 15.77
C LEU A 310 9.50 16.89 14.34
N VAL A 311 8.91 17.99 13.87
CA VAL A 311 9.37 18.63 12.63
C VAL A 311 10.65 19.40 12.97
N THR A 312 11.82 18.80 12.75
CA THR A 312 13.07 19.58 12.72
C THR A 312 12.92 20.64 11.63
N PRO A 313 12.79 21.93 11.98
CA PRO A 313 12.58 22.97 10.98
C PRO A 313 13.78 23.00 10.03
N VAL A 314 13.56 23.48 8.81
CA VAL A 314 14.67 23.78 7.90
C VAL A 314 15.57 24.80 8.59
N GLU A 315 16.86 24.51 8.67
CA GLU A 315 17.80 25.41 9.35
C GLU A 315 17.91 26.76 8.63
N ASP A 316 18.10 27.83 9.40
CA ASP A 316 18.20 29.20 8.87
C ASP A 316 19.50 29.46 8.09
N GLU A 317 20.51 28.59 8.21
CA GLU A 317 21.84 28.76 7.59
C GLU A 317 22.22 27.55 6.71
N LEU A 318 21.78 27.58 5.46
CA LEU A 318 21.99 26.50 4.50
C LEU A 318 23.26 26.70 3.63
N PRO A 319 23.86 25.61 3.13
CA PRO A 319 25.03 25.68 2.25
C PRO A 319 24.75 26.25 0.85
N GLY A 320 25.48 27.29 0.45
CA GLY A 320 25.45 27.84 -0.91
C GLY A 320 24.05 28.09 -1.48
N ILE A 321 23.78 27.58 -2.70
CA ILE A 321 22.49 27.75 -3.40
C ILE A 321 21.29 27.15 -2.64
N LEU A 322 21.50 26.28 -1.66
CA LEU A 322 20.40 25.72 -0.87
C LEU A 322 19.71 26.80 -0.04
N GLN A 323 20.46 27.83 0.40
CA GLN A 323 19.86 29.00 1.03
C GLN A 323 18.97 29.75 0.04
N ASP A 324 19.48 30.01 -1.16
CA ASP A 324 18.72 30.73 -2.19
C ASP A 324 17.41 29.98 -2.54
N LEU A 325 17.46 28.65 -2.69
CA LEU A 325 16.27 27.82 -2.95
C LEU A 325 15.26 27.88 -1.80
N SER A 326 15.72 27.75 -0.55
CA SER A 326 14.88 27.81 0.65
C SER A 326 14.24 29.19 0.82
N ASP A 327 14.98 30.27 0.57
CA ASP A 327 14.49 31.64 0.71
C ASP A 327 13.39 31.98 -0.30
N HIS A 328 13.37 31.30 -1.46
CA HIS A 328 12.35 31.46 -2.50
C HIS A 328 11.13 30.55 -2.30
N ALA A 329 11.24 29.53 -1.46
CA ALA A 329 10.15 28.64 -1.13
C ALA A 329 9.30 29.18 0.04
N PRO A 330 7.97 29.01 0.01
CA PRO A 330 7.13 29.19 1.19
C PRO A 330 7.47 28.13 2.24
N GLU A 331 7.19 28.45 3.51
CA GLU A 331 7.62 27.65 4.67
C GLU A 331 7.24 26.17 4.53
N GLU A 332 6.04 25.90 4.04
CA GLU A 332 5.48 24.55 3.87
C GLU A 332 6.17 23.73 2.76
N PHE A 333 6.97 24.37 1.91
CA PHE A 333 7.62 23.77 0.75
C PHE A 333 9.13 23.74 0.85
N LYS A 334 9.75 24.52 1.76
CA LYS A 334 11.21 24.61 1.90
C LYS A 334 11.88 23.24 1.95
N GLU A 335 11.35 22.34 2.79
CA GLU A 335 11.90 21.00 2.92
C GLU A 335 11.80 20.21 1.60
N ALA A 336 10.64 20.24 0.94
CA ALA A 336 10.43 19.52 -0.30
C ALA A 336 11.30 20.05 -1.43
N THR A 337 11.50 21.37 -1.49
CA THR A 337 12.46 22.03 -2.40
C THR A 337 13.87 21.51 -2.15
N LEU A 338 14.36 21.54 -0.91
CA LEU A 338 15.72 21.09 -0.60
C LEU A 338 15.95 19.60 -0.89
N ILE A 339 14.97 18.74 -0.61
CA ILE A 339 15.07 17.31 -0.87
C ILE A 339 14.96 17.02 -2.38
N ALA A 340 14.08 17.71 -3.11
CA ALA A 340 13.93 17.56 -4.56
C ALA A 340 15.16 18.05 -5.34
N ALA A 341 15.90 19.03 -4.83
CA ALA A 341 17.14 19.51 -5.42
C ALA A 341 18.27 18.45 -5.40
N MET A 342 18.32 17.57 -4.40
CA MET A 342 19.47 16.67 -4.19
C MET A 342 19.80 15.75 -5.37
N PRO A 343 18.83 15.06 -6.01
CA PRO A 343 19.10 14.27 -7.20
C PRO A 343 19.61 15.11 -8.39
N MET A 344 19.17 16.37 -8.52
CA MET A 344 19.64 17.27 -9.59
C MET A 344 21.08 17.69 -9.33
N LEU A 345 21.37 18.20 -8.13
CA LEU A 345 22.72 18.60 -7.73
C LEU A 345 23.71 17.42 -7.74
N GLY A 346 23.27 16.23 -7.33
CA GLY A 346 24.05 14.99 -7.45
C GLY A 346 24.35 14.59 -8.88
N THR A 347 23.47 14.95 -9.83
CA THR A 347 23.72 14.74 -11.27
C THR A 347 24.76 15.71 -11.80
N LEU A 348 24.75 16.96 -11.33
CA LEU A 348 25.76 17.95 -11.68
C LEU A 348 27.13 17.55 -11.12
N ALA A 349 27.20 17.17 -9.84
CA ALA A 349 28.40 16.70 -9.13
C ALA A 349 28.87 15.28 -9.54
N THR A 350 28.63 14.88 -10.79
CA THR A 350 28.85 13.51 -11.26
C THR A 350 30.31 13.06 -11.23
N GLY A 351 31.27 13.99 -11.21
CA GLY A 351 32.71 13.70 -11.20
C GLY A 351 33.26 13.35 -9.82
N ILE A 352 32.46 13.51 -8.76
CA ILE A 352 32.92 13.33 -7.38
C ILE A 352 32.61 11.93 -6.84
N ARG A 353 33.58 11.33 -6.15
CA ARG A 353 33.41 10.07 -5.40
C ARG A 353 33.94 10.26 -3.98
N ALA A 354 33.09 10.06 -2.97
CA ALA A 354 33.47 10.22 -1.57
C ALA A 354 33.54 8.88 -0.85
N ARG A 355 34.55 8.68 0.01
CA ARG A 355 34.64 7.47 0.83
C ARG A 355 33.65 7.54 2.00
N TYR A 356 32.74 6.59 2.05
CA TYR A 356 31.83 6.42 3.19
C TYR A 356 32.48 5.56 4.29
N ARG A 357 31.98 5.64 5.52
CA ARG A 357 32.46 4.87 6.68
C ARG A 357 32.51 3.34 6.51
N ASP A 358 31.85 2.77 5.50
CA ASP A 358 31.99 1.35 5.14
C ASP A 358 33.22 1.05 4.24
N GLY A 359 34.03 2.07 3.96
CA GLY A 359 35.25 2.02 3.16
C GLY A 359 35.02 2.18 1.65
N LYS A 360 33.77 2.17 1.17
CA LYS A 360 33.47 2.23 -0.27
C LYS A 360 33.35 3.67 -0.77
N MET A 361 33.78 3.85 -2.02
CA MET A 361 33.52 5.07 -2.76
C MET A 361 32.05 5.15 -3.16
N ASN A 362 31.43 6.29 -2.87
CA ASN A 362 30.04 6.58 -3.17
C ASN A 362 29.96 7.86 -4.01
N SER A 363 29.03 7.90 -4.95
CA SER A 363 28.60 9.16 -5.57
C SER A 363 27.34 9.69 -4.88
N ALA A 364 27.01 10.94 -5.20
CA ALA A 364 25.77 11.60 -4.79
C ALA A 364 24.56 11.06 -5.58
N SER A 365 24.21 9.79 -5.33
CA SER A 365 23.09 9.12 -5.98
C SER A 365 21.84 9.05 -5.09
N PHE A 366 20.72 9.56 -5.58
CA PHE A 366 19.48 9.74 -4.84
C PHE A 366 18.27 9.26 -5.63
N ILE A 367 17.31 8.72 -4.91
CA ILE A 367 15.95 8.47 -5.40
C ILE A 367 15.03 9.25 -4.47
N VAL A 368 14.31 10.22 -5.01
CA VAL A 368 13.39 11.08 -4.26
C VAL A 368 11.98 10.88 -4.79
N ASP A 369 11.02 10.84 -3.87
CA ASP A 369 9.59 10.76 -4.17
C ASP A 369 8.83 11.87 -3.43
N ILE A 370 8.16 12.73 -4.18
CA ILE A 370 7.34 13.82 -3.65
C ILE A 370 5.87 13.37 -3.66
N GLU A 371 5.38 12.96 -2.49
CA GLU A 371 3.97 12.64 -2.23
C GLU A 371 3.20 13.94 -2.03
N ALA A 372 2.36 14.28 -3.00
CA ALA A 372 1.59 15.52 -2.94
C ALA A 372 0.12 15.25 -3.28
N PRO A 373 -0.84 15.69 -2.46
CA PRO A 373 -2.25 15.61 -2.79
C PRO A 373 -2.57 16.32 -4.13
N GLN A 374 -3.78 16.09 -4.65
CA GLN A 374 -4.19 16.77 -5.88
C GLN A 374 -4.30 18.28 -5.65
N ALA A 375 -3.86 19.07 -6.62
CA ALA A 375 -3.89 20.53 -6.60
C ALA A 375 -3.04 21.22 -5.50
N THR A 376 -2.02 20.53 -4.95
CA THR A 376 -1.13 21.06 -3.90
C THR A 376 0.13 21.78 -4.44
N GLY A 377 0.16 22.23 -5.70
CA GLY A 377 1.28 23.04 -6.20
C GLY A 377 2.61 22.30 -6.46
N LYS A 378 2.56 21.05 -6.97
CA LYS A 378 3.76 20.26 -7.34
C LYS A 378 4.65 20.89 -8.42
N SER A 379 4.15 21.91 -9.09
CA SER A 379 4.84 22.62 -10.18
C SER A 379 6.09 23.37 -9.74
N PHE A 380 6.34 23.50 -8.43
CA PHE A 380 7.61 24.06 -7.97
C PHE A 380 8.81 23.22 -8.43
N VAL A 381 8.64 21.90 -8.54
CA VAL A 381 9.71 21.00 -9.01
C VAL A 381 10.00 21.22 -10.49
N ASP A 382 8.99 21.63 -11.30
CA ASP A 382 9.21 21.99 -12.71
C ASP A 382 10.17 23.19 -12.80
N ASN A 383 9.88 24.26 -12.05
CA ASN A 383 10.71 25.46 -12.02
C ASN A 383 12.13 25.17 -11.50
N GLU A 384 12.23 24.35 -10.45
CA GLU A 384 13.51 23.95 -9.87
C GLU A 384 14.34 23.08 -10.84
N PHE A 385 13.68 22.16 -11.56
CA PHE A 385 14.30 21.38 -12.63
C PHE A 385 14.85 22.27 -13.73
N GLU A 386 14.05 23.20 -14.25
CA GLU A 386 14.49 24.14 -15.27
C GLU A 386 15.66 25.03 -14.80
N LEU A 387 15.66 25.46 -13.55
CA LEU A 387 16.70 26.31 -12.98
C LEU A 387 18.02 25.55 -12.76
N LEU A 388 17.98 24.42 -12.04
CA LEU A 388 19.17 23.68 -11.62
C LEU A 388 19.78 22.87 -12.77
N MET A 389 18.95 22.25 -13.62
CA MET A 389 19.40 21.39 -14.70
C MET A 389 19.68 22.12 -16.01
N ASP A 390 19.50 23.46 -16.08
CA ASP A 390 19.78 24.30 -17.25
C ASP A 390 21.10 23.93 -17.98
N PRO A 391 22.23 23.71 -17.29
CA PRO A 391 23.46 23.30 -17.96
C PRO A 391 23.37 21.95 -18.70
N ILE A 392 22.73 20.94 -18.10
CA ILE A 392 22.56 19.62 -18.72
C ILE A 392 21.50 19.68 -19.82
N ILE A 393 20.42 20.42 -19.62
CA ILE A 393 19.38 20.63 -20.64
C ILE A 393 20.00 21.18 -21.93
N LYS A 394 20.86 22.21 -21.82
CA LYS A 394 21.56 22.80 -22.97
C LYS A 394 22.55 21.84 -23.62
N GLN A 395 23.28 21.04 -22.83
CA GLN A 395 24.18 20.02 -23.37
C GLN A 395 23.41 18.93 -24.12
N ASP A 396 22.35 18.42 -23.51
CA ASP A 396 21.50 17.37 -24.09
C ASP A 396 20.80 17.85 -25.37
N GLU A 397 20.38 19.12 -25.47
CA GLU A 397 19.81 19.67 -26.70
C GLU A 397 20.79 19.58 -27.88
N VAL A 398 22.06 19.92 -27.67
CA VAL A 398 23.12 19.79 -28.69
C VAL A 398 23.36 18.33 -29.06
N GLU A 399 23.41 17.44 -28.06
CA GLU A 399 23.54 15.99 -28.28
C GLU A 399 22.32 15.40 -29.02
N TRP A 400 21.13 15.97 -28.82
CA TRP A 400 19.91 15.58 -29.52
C TRP A 400 19.95 15.93 -31.00
N GLN A 401 20.45 17.12 -31.34
CA GLN A 401 20.62 17.51 -32.74
C GLN A 401 21.56 16.55 -33.49
N LYS A 402 22.60 16.04 -32.82
CA LYS A 402 23.49 15.02 -33.39
C LYS A 402 22.75 13.71 -33.70
N GLU A 403 21.90 13.25 -32.79
CA GLU A 403 21.10 12.03 -33.00
C GLU A 403 20.02 12.18 -34.07
N ILE A 404 19.40 13.36 -34.15
CA ILE A 404 18.44 13.68 -35.22
C ILE A 404 19.15 13.67 -36.58
N ALA A 405 20.31 14.34 -36.69
CA ALA A 405 21.10 14.35 -37.91
C ALA A 405 21.54 12.94 -38.33
N TYR A 406 22.05 12.14 -37.38
CA TYR A 406 22.39 10.73 -37.61
C TYR A 406 21.19 9.91 -38.10
N SER A 407 20.02 10.06 -37.46
CA SER A 407 18.81 9.34 -37.83
C SER A 407 18.29 9.73 -39.23
N LEU A 408 18.43 10.99 -39.62
CA LEU A 408 18.06 11.48 -40.95
C LEU A 408 19.01 10.94 -42.03
N ALA A 409 20.32 11.03 -41.81
CA ALA A 409 21.32 10.49 -42.75
C ALA A 409 21.15 8.97 -42.96
N LYS A 410 20.91 8.22 -41.88
CA LYS A 410 20.61 6.78 -41.97
C LYS A 410 19.32 6.48 -42.75
N LYS A 411 18.27 7.30 -42.58
CA LYS A 411 17.03 7.18 -43.38
C LYS A 411 17.26 7.50 -44.86
N ASN A 412 18.22 8.36 -45.17
CA ASN A 412 18.64 8.68 -46.54
C ASN A 412 19.57 7.63 -47.16
N GLY A 413 19.91 6.56 -46.42
CA GLY A 413 20.81 5.50 -46.88
C GLY A 413 22.29 5.89 -46.88
N GLU A 414 22.65 6.97 -46.18
CA GLU A 414 24.04 7.38 -45.99
C GLU A 414 24.72 6.49 -44.94
N ASP A 415 25.98 6.13 -45.20
CA ASP A 415 26.81 5.40 -44.25
C ASP A 415 27.45 6.40 -43.27
N VAL A 416 26.74 6.66 -42.17
CA VAL A 416 27.17 7.56 -41.10
C VAL A 416 27.46 6.78 -39.81
N GLU A 417 28.51 7.18 -39.10
CA GLU A 417 28.87 6.59 -37.81
C GLU A 417 27.91 7.06 -36.70
N ASN A 418 27.59 6.18 -35.75
CA ASN A 418 26.72 6.53 -34.63
C ASN A 418 27.43 7.55 -33.72
N PRO A 419 26.87 8.75 -33.49
CA PRO A 419 27.50 9.80 -32.69
C PRO A 419 27.69 9.42 -31.22
N CYS A 420 27.04 8.35 -30.74
CA CYS A 420 27.07 7.91 -29.34
C CYS A 420 26.75 9.07 -28.37
N SER A 421 25.70 9.82 -28.71
CA SER A 421 25.34 11.09 -28.06
C SER A 421 25.15 10.95 -26.55
N GLN A 422 25.75 11.85 -25.78
CA GLN A 422 25.83 11.77 -24.32
C GLN A 422 24.61 12.39 -23.63
N ILE A 423 23.42 11.89 -23.93
CA ILE A 423 22.19 12.43 -23.37
C ILE A 423 21.93 11.85 -21.99
N ARG A 424 21.76 12.73 -21.01
CA ARG A 424 21.75 12.38 -19.58
C ARG A 424 20.39 12.52 -18.94
N ILE A 425 19.51 13.39 -19.45
CA ILE A 425 18.12 13.51 -19.02
C ILE A 425 17.32 12.44 -19.75
N ILE A 426 16.67 11.59 -18.96
CA ILE A 426 16.01 10.39 -19.43
C ILE A 426 14.51 10.50 -19.20
N GLU A 427 13.75 10.17 -20.25
CA GLU A 427 12.30 10.11 -20.18
C GLU A 427 11.83 9.02 -19.19
N PRO A 428 10.86 9.29 -18.31
CA PRO A 428 10.43 8.33 -17.29
C PRO A 428 9.93 7.00 -17.86
N ASN A 429 9.39 7.01 -19.07
CA ASN A 429 8.84 5.83 -19.73
C ASN A 429 9.88 5.05 -20.56
N ILE A 430 11.17 5.38 -20.53
CA ILE A 430 12.18 4.72 -21.36
C ILE A 430 12.18 3.18 -21.17
N GLY A 431 12.40 2.45 -22.26
CA GLY A 431 12.57 1.00 -22.24
C GLY A 431 13.95 0.58 -21.73
N VAL A 432 14.06 -0.61 -21.13
CA VAL A 432 15.29 -1.09 -20.48
C VAL A 432 16.50 -1.12 -21.43
N SER A 433 16.34 -1.57 -22.67
CA SER A 433 17.45 -1.61 -23.65
C SER A 433 17.94 -0.22 -24.04
N ALA A 434 17.01 0.72 -24.27
CA ALA A 434 17.35 2.11 -24.59
C ALA A 434 18.00 2.81 -23.39
N PHE A 435 17.56 2.50 -22.17
CA PHE A 435 18.21 2.98 -20.95
C PHE A 435 19.65 2.48 -20.84
N LEU A 436 19.92 1.20 -21.14
CA LEU A 436 21.28 0.64 -21.13
C LEU A 436 22.21 1.33 -22.14
N GLU A 437 21.69 1.64 -23.33
CA GLU A 437 22.42 2.40 -24.34
C GLU A 437 22.79 3.80 -23.84
N ARG A 438 21.82 4.54 -23.29
CA ARG A 438 22.05 5.86 -22.66
C ARG A 438 23.10 5.77 -21.55
N ALA A 439 23.01 4.76 -20.70
CA ALA A 439 23.95 4.58 -19.59
C ALA A 439 25.38 4.29 -20.08
N LEU A 440 25.54 3.55 -21.17
CA LEU A 440 26.85 3.31 -21.79
C LEU A 440 27.41 4.59 -22.44
N TYR A 441 26.58 5.35 -23.15
CA TYR A 441 26.99 6.60 -23.80
C TYR A 441 27.31 7.72 -22.80
N ALA A 442 26.71 7.68 -21.61
CA ALA A 442 27.04 8.58 -20.51
C ALA A 442 28.47 8.39 -19.98
N LYS A 443 29.17 7.29 -20.31
CA LYS A 443 30.58 7.04 -19.94
C LYS A 443 30.87 7.24 -18.44
N GLY A 444 29.98 6.73 -17.58
CA GLY A 444 30.12 6.82 -16.12
C GLY A 444 29.63 8.13 -15.50
N LYS A 445 29.02 9.02 -16.29
CA LYS A 445 28.27 10.18 -15.78
C LYS A 445 26.87 9.77 -15.29
N HIS A 446 26.32 10.53 -14.34
CA HIS A 446 24.97 10.30 -13.85
C HIS A 446 23.94 10.55 -14.95
N LEU A 447 23.01 9.60 -15.11
CA LEU A 447 21.74 9.84 -15.76
C LEU A 447 20.76 10.47 -14.76
N PHE A 448 19.75 11.19 -15.24
CA PHE A 448 18.73 11.81 -14.41
C PHE A 448 17.33 11.65 -15.03
N THR A 449 16.34 11.37 -14.19
CA THR A 449 14.93 11.38 -14.59
C THR A 449 14.14 12.28 -13.66
N TYR A 450 13.36 13.17 -14.25
CA TYR A 450 12.27 13.85 -13.57
C TYR A 450 10.93 13.27 -14.05
N ALA A 451 10.15 12.72 -13.13
CA ALA A 451 8.85 12.12 -13.40
C ALA A 451 7.75 12.89 -12.64
N PRO A 452 7.08 13.89 -13.25
CA PRO A 452 6.02 14.66 -12.59
C PRO A 452 4.81 13.79 -12.21
N GLU A 453 4.66 12.65 -12.87
CA GLU A 453 3.72 11.59 -12.52
C GLU A 453 4.43 10.25 -12.42
N ILE A 454 4.50 9.68 -11.21
CA ILE A 454 5.15 8.39 -10.94
C ILE A 454 4.59 7.24 -11.78
N GLU A 455 3.32 7.31 -12.18
CA GLU A 455 2.69 6.31 -13.05
C GLU A 455 3.33 6.26 -14.44
N THR A 456 3.95 7.35 -14.91
CA THR A 456 4.63 7.39 -16.21
C THR A 456 5.85 6.49 -16.24
N VAL A 457 6.50 6.26 -15.08
CA VAL A 457 7.60 5.28 -14.94
C VAL A 457 7.15 3.85 -15.28
N LEU A 458 5.85 3.57 -15.16
CA LEU A 458 5.25 2.24 -15.36
C LEU A 458 4.70 2.01 -16.78
N LYS A 459 4.48 3.06 -17.59
CA LYS A 459 3.67 2.99 -18.84
C LYS A 459 4.22 2.03 -19.92
N ASN A 460 5.52 1.76 -19.96
CA ASN A 460 6.13 0.88 -20.96
C ASN A 460 6.46 -0.54 -20.45
N ASN A 461 5.85 -0.98 -19.35
CA ASN A 461 6.07 -2.30 -18.76
C ASN A 461 5.03 -3.32 -19.26
N LYS A 462 5.29 -4.02 -20.37
CA LYS A 462 4.55 -5.24 -20.73
C LYS A 462 5.27 -6.46 -20.13
N GLY A 463 4.57 -7.28 -19.34
CA GLY A 463 4.98 -8.65 -18.92
C GLY A 463 6.37 -8.79 -18.27
N GLY A 464 6.46 -8.68 -16.93
CA GLY A 464 7.68 -9.01 -16.16
C GLY A 464 8.73 -7.90 -16.00
N ALA A 465 8.64 -6.80 -16.76
CA ALA A 465 9.59 -5.69 -16.76
C ALA A 465 9.64 -4.84 -15.46
N TRP A 466 8.68 -5.00 -14.54
CA TRP A 466 8.64 -4.23 -13.29
C TRP A 466 9.74 -4.66 -12.31
N THR A 467 9.96 -5.98 -12.17
CA THR A 467 11.03 -6.54 -11.34
C THR A 467 12.40 -6.07 -11.83
N GLU A 468 12.60 -6.02 -13.16
CA GLU A 468 13.83 -5.53 -13.78
C GLU A 468 14.11 -4.04 -13.47
N LYS A 469 13.07 -3.19 -13.39
CA LYS A 469 13.23 -1.77 -13.04
C LYS A 469 13.52 -1.55 -11.55
N ASN A 470 12.93 -2.34 -10.65
CA ASN A 470 13.31 -2.26 -9.23
C ASN A 470 14.76 -2.72 -9.00
N ASP A 471 15.20 -3.74 -9.71
CA ASP A 471 16.61 -4.17 -9.71
C ASP A 471 17.51 -3.03 -10.20
N LEU A 472 17.14 -2.40 -11.32
CA LEU A 472 17.84 -1.25 -11.87
C LEU A 472 17.98 -0.11 -10.84
N PHE A 473 16.90 0.30 -10.19
CA PHE A 473 16.93 1.38 -9.21
C PHE A 473 17.77 1.04 -7.99
N ARG A 474 17.71 -0.21 -7.49
CA ARG A 474 18.54 -0.66 -6.36
C ARG A 474 20.03 -0.68 -6.73
N LEU A 475 20.36 -1.14 -7.94
CA LEU A 475 21.73 -1.17 -8.44
C LEU A 475 22.28 0.24 -8.69
N ALA A 476 21.48 1.13 -9.27
CA ALA A 476 21.81 2.54 -9.45
C ALA A 476 22.11 3.23 -8.12
N TYR A 477 21.24 3.06 -7.13
CA TYR A 477 21.44 3.63 -5.80
C TYR A 477 22.70 3.08 -5.11
N ASP A 478 23.00 1.78 -5.26
CA ASP A 478 24.20 1.17 -4.71
C ASP A 478 25.48 1.40 -5.57
N ASN A 479 25.38 2.17 -6.66
CA ASN A 479 26.46 2.40 -7.65
C ASN A 479 27.09 1.11 -8.17
N LYS A 480 26.26 0.13 -8.52
CA LYS A 480 26.70 -1.21 -8.94
C LYS A 480 26.71 -1.39 -10.46
N PRO A 481 27.51 -2.33 -10.97
CA PRO A 481 27.43 -2.75 -12.36
C PRO A 481 26.07 -3.35 -12.69
N TRP A 482 25.50 -2.93 -13.82
CA TRP A 482 24.30 -3.47 -14.42
C TRP A 482 24.51 -3.62 -15.91
N GLY A 483 23.78 -4.55 -16.53
CA GLY A 483 23.92 -4.82 -17.94
C GLY A 483 23.03 -5.94 -18.40
N GLN A 484 22.91 -6.06 -19.71
CA GLN A 484 22.19 -7.14 -20.35
C GLN A 484 23.07 -7.72 -21.45
N HIS A 485 23.03 -9.06 -21.58
CA HIS A 485 23.64 -9.76 -22.69
C HIS A 485 22.52 -10.38 -23.53
N ARG A 486 22.33 -9.89 -24.76
CA ARG A 486 21.34 -10.41 -25.69
C ARG A 486 22.03 -11.07 -26.88
N ILE A 487 21.42 -12.13 -27.39
CA ILE A 487 22.00 -12.99 -28.44
C ILE A 487 21.70 -12.46 -29.85
N SER A 488 20.66 -11.63 -30.03
CA SER A 488 20.30 -11.12 -31.35
C SER A 488 21.15 -9.91 -31.75
N LYS A 489 21.55 -9.88 -33.03
CA LYS A 489 22.41 -8.84 -33.63
C LYS A 489 21.82 -7.43 -33.56
N ASP A 490 20.50 -7.31 -33.52
CA ASP A 490 19.77 -6.04 -33.50
C ASP A 490 19.48 -5.54 -32.07
N SER A 491 19.99 -6.23 -31.04
CA SER A 491 19.69 -5.91 -29.65
C SER A 491 20.93 -5.52 -28.88
N PHE A 492 20.83 -4.39 -28.19
CA PHE A 492 21.95 -3.77 -27.50
C PHE A 492 22.39 -4.61 -26.29
N SER A 493 23.69 -4.92 -26.23
CA SER A 493 24.32 -5.68 -25.15
C SER A 493 25.45 -4.88 -24.55
N GLY A 494 25.55 -4.88 -23.22
CA GLY A 494 26.56 -4.09 -22.54
C GLY A 494 26.46 -4.19 -21.02
N LYS A 495 27.51 -3.71 -20.34
CA LYS A 495 27.58 -3.66 -18.88
C LYS A 495 28.26 -2.36 -18.47
N VAL A 496 27.65 -1.65 -17.53
CA VAL A 496 28.10 -0.33 -17.05
C VAL A 496 27.84 -0.20 -15.54
N THR A 497 28.68 0.55 -14.84
CA THR A 497 28.38 0.96 -13.46
C THR A 497 27.29 2.03 -13.50
N LEU A 498 26.18 1.79 -12.81
CA LEU A 498 25.04 2.70 -12.84
C LEU A 498 25.20 3.86 -11.87
N TYR A 499 25.07 5.04 -12.44
CA TYR A 499 24.93 6.30 -11.73
C TYR A 499 23.64 6.94 -12.25
N TYR A 500 22.60 6.94 -11.43
CA TYR A 500 21.28 7.37 -11.88
C TYR A 500 20.51 8.00 -10.72
N ASN A 501 20.04 9.22 -10.97
CA ASN A 501 19.30 10.05 -10.05
C ASN A 501 17.86 10.23 -10.52
N MET A 502 16.94 10.31 -9.59
CA MET A 502 15.53 10.41 -9.93
C MET A 502 14.75 11.24 -8.93
N VAL A 503 13.91 12.14 -9.47
CA VAL A 503 12.83 12.82 -8.74
C VAL A 503 11.51 12.32 -9.33
N MET A 504 10.67 11.72 -8.51
CA MET A 504 9.31 11.33 -8.88
C MET A 504 8.32 12.16 -8.08
N CYS A 505 7.19 12.45 -8.69
CA CYS A 505 6.07 13.09 -8.03
C CYS A 505 4.80 12.26 -8.25
N GLY A 506 3.95 12.17 -7.23
CA GLY A 506 2.71 11.40 -7.33
C GLY A 506 1.75 11.74 -6.22
N THR A 507 0.52 11.25 -6.32
CA THR A 507 -0.40 11.29 -5.17
C THR A 507 0.04 10.23 -4.16
N PRO A 508 -0.18 10.44 -2.84
CA PRO A 508 0.26 9.49 -1.81
C PRO A 508 -0.11 8.04 -2.13
N ASN A 509 -1.34 7.79 -2.60
CA ASN A 509 -1.79 6.44 -2.96
C ASN A 509 -0.97 5.82 -4.11
N LYS A 510 -0.59 6.60 -5.13
CA LYS A 510 0.18 6.12 -6.28
C LYS A 510 1.64 5.89 -5.93
N CYS A 511 2.23 6.80 -5.17
CA CYS A 511 3.58 6.68 -4.62
C CYS A 511 3.71 5.41 -3.77
N ARG A 512 2.81 5.24 -2.79
CA ARG A 512 2.80 4.05 -1.92
C ARG A 512 2.53 2.75 -2.65
N ALA A 513 1.70 2.77 -3.70
CA ALA A 513 1.50 1.61 -4.56
C ALA A 513 2.77 1.25 -5.35
N PHE A 514 3.51 2.26 -5.83
CA PHE A 514 4.79 2.04 -6.52
C PHE A 514 5.84 1.41 -5.60
N PHE A 515 5.88 1.84 -4.34
CA PHE A 515 6.77 1.33 -3.29
C PHE A 515 6.09 0.29 -2.38
N ALA A 516 5.09 -0.44 -2.88
CA ALA A 516 4.28 -1.34 -2.05
C ALA A 516 5.07 -2.51 -1.48
N ASP A 517 6.08 -3.02 -2.18
CA ASP A 517 6.91 -4.11 -1.70
C ASP A 517 8.00 -3.59 -0.73
N ALA A 518 7.69 -3.65 0.57
CA ALA A 518 8.61 -3.27 1.64
C ALA A 518 9.80 -4.23 1.80
N GLU A 519 9.70 -5.47 1.29
CA GLU A 519 10.77 -6.47 1.36
C GLU A 519 11.76 -6.33 0.19
N SER A 520 11.37 -5.70 -0.92
CA SER A 520 12.23 -5.43 -2.09
C SER A 520 13.55 -4.71 -1.75
N GLY A 521 13.58 -3.99 -0.62
CA GLY A 521 14.68 -3.14 -0.19
C GLY A 521 14.74 -1.79 -0.91
N LEU A 522 13.84 -1.50 -1.86
CA LEU A 522 13.77 -0.21 -2.53
C LEU A 522 13.24 0.89 -1.60
N VAL A 523 12.29 0.56 -0.72
CA VAL A 523 11.72 1.48 0.29
C VAL A 523 12.77 2.13 1.20
N SER A 524 13.87 1.41 1.49
CA SER A 524 14.98 1.94 2.30
C SER A 524 15.90 2.89 1.52
N ARG A 525 15.82 2.92 0.19
CA ARG A 525 16.70 3.68 -0.70
C ARG A 525 16.07 4.97 -1.24
N VAL A 526 14.74 5.07 -1.20
CA VAL A 526 14.01 6.29 -1.56
C VAL A 526 13.96 7.26 -0.38
N THR A 527 14.09 8.56 -0.65
CA THR A 527 13.75 9.64 0.29
C THR A 527 12.36 10.16 -0.09
N PRO A 528 11.28 9.70 0.57
CA PRO A 528 9.96 10.25 0.35
C PRO A 528 9.81 11.58 1.08
N VAL A 529 8.96 12.47 0.57
CA VAL A 529 8.56 13.72 1.20
C VAL A 529 7.07 13.92 0.99
N VAL A 530 6.33 14.18 2.06
CA VAL A 530 4.89 14.43 1.99
C VAL A 530 4.65 15.94 2.05
N LEU A 531 4.11 16.51 0.98
CA LEU A 531 3.62 17.88 1.00
C LEU A 531 2.37 17.98 1.89
N PRO A 532 2.19 19.10 2.61
CA PRO A 532 1.04 19.27 3.47
C PRO A 532 -0.28 19.26 2.68
N ASP A 533 -1.36 18.90 3.37
CA ASP A 533 -2.69 19.01 2.80
C ASP A 533 -3.08 20.49 2.70
N MET A 534 -3.29 20.97 1.48
CA MET A 534 -3.65 22.36 1.18
C MET A 534 -5.16 22.53 0.94
N VAL A 535 -5.98 21.52 1.26
CA VAL A 535 -7.44 21.61 1.16
C VAL A 535 -7.95 22.79 2.00
N GLY A 536 -8.57 23.76 1.33
CA GLY A 536 -9.09 24.98 1.96
C GLY A 536 -8.02 26.02 2.35
N ALA A 537 -6.73 25.71 2.21
CA ALA A 537 -5.65 26.66 2.41
C ALA A 537 -5.49 27.60 1.20
N LYS A 538 -4.88 28.78 1.42
CA LYS A 538 -4.51 29.67 0.31
C LYS A 538 -3.41 29.02 -0.53
N MET A 539 -3.45 29.24 -1.84
CA MET A 539 -2.39 28.77 -2.73
C MET A 539 -1.05 29.37 -2.31
N PRO A 540 -0.02 28.54 -2.05
CA PRO A 540 1.28 29.02 -1.62
C PRO A 540 1.93 29.83 -2.76
N GLN A 541 2.61 30.92 -2.40
CA GLN A 541 3.28 31.80 -3.36
C GLN A 541 4.78 31.66 -3.20
N PHE A 542 5.42 31.13 -4.23
CA PHE A 542 6.88 31.14 -4.36
C PHE A 542 7.34 32.56 -4.71
N LYS A 543 8.48 32.97 -4.15
CA LYS A 543 9.08 34.25 -4.54
C LYS A 543 9.58 34.13 -5.98
N VAL A 544 9.42 35.21 -6.74
CA VAL A 544 9.88 35.28 -8.12
C VAL A 544 11.39 35.52 -8.12
N TRP A 545 12.11 34.69 -8.87
CA TRP A 545 13.54 34.86 -9.07
C TRP A 545 13.82 36.08 -9.96
N THR A 546 14.78 36.91 -9.55
CA THR A 546 15.35 37.92 -10.44
C THR A 546 16.39 37.28 -11.37
N LYS A 547 16.63 37.91 -12.53
CA LYS A 547 17.62 37.40 -13.49
C LYS A 547 19.01 37.24 -12.88
N ASP A 548 19.42 38.17 -12.01
CA ASP A 548 20.73 38.12 -11.36
C ASP A 548 20.83 36.94 -10.37
N GLU A 549 19.74 36.63 -9.66
CA GLU A 549 19.66 35.46 -8.77
C GLU A 549 19.68 34.15 -9.56
N GLU A 550 18.90 34.06 -10.64
CA GLU A 550 18.93 32.89 -11.55
C GLU A 550 20.33 32.66 -12.11
N GLU A 551 20.99 33.72 -12.58
CA GLU A 551 22.35 33.63 -13.10
C GLU A 551 23.35 33.20 -12.02
N LYS A 552 23.20 33.67 -10.78
CA LYS A 552 24.04 33.24 -9.64
C LYS A 552 23.90 31.73 -9.41
N VAL A 553 22.67 31.21 -9.35
CA VAL A 553 22.40 29.78 -9.16
C VAL A 553 22.97 28.97 -10.32
N LYS A 554 22.71 29.38 -11.57
CA LYS A 554 23.22 28.69 -12.77
C LYS A 554 24.74 28.64 -12.82
N ARG A 555 25.44 29.70 -12.39
CA ARG A 555 26.92 29.70 -12.29
C ARG A 555 27.40 28.66 -11.28
N GLN A 556 26.76 28.54 -10.12
CA GLN A 556 27.13 27.51 -9.14
C GLN A 556 26.83 26.09 -9.65
N CYS A 557 25.73 25.88 -10.40
CA CYS A 557 25.46 24.62 -11.07
C CYS A 557 26.55 24.25 -12.08
N LEU A 558 27.07 25.22 -12.85
CA LEU A 558 28.21 25.02 -13.75
C LEU A 558 29.47 24.64 -12.98
N CYS A 559 29.78 25.32 -11.86
CA CYS A 559 30.91 24.95 -11.01
C CYS A 559 30.81 23.49 -10.53
N LEU A 560 29.62 23.03 -10.10
CA LEU A 560 29.41 21.64 -9.70
C LEU A 560 29.69 20.63 -10.83
N MET A 561 29.47 21.00 -12.09
CA MET A 561 29.77 20.12 -13.24
C MET A 561 31.26 19.99 -13.53
N ASP A 562 32.05 20.99 -13.14
CA ASP A 562 33.50 21.00 -13.28
C ASP A 562 34.21 20.28 -12.11
N GLU A 563 33.47 19.90 -11.06
CA GLU A 563 33.99 19.18 -9.91
C GLU A 563 34.32 17.71 -10.25
N GLU A 564 35.58 17.33 -10.06
CA GLU A 564 36.07 15.96 -10.24
C GLU A 564 36.96 15.50 -9.09
N GLY A 565 36.99 14.19 -8.88
CA GLY A 565 37.98 13.51 -8.03
C GLY A 565 37.40 12.70 -6.88
N GLU A 566 38.33 12.08 -6.15
CA GLU A 566 38.06 11.31 -4.95
C GLU A 566 38.23 12.20 -3.71
N VAL A 567 37.25 12.16 -2.80
CA VAL A 567 37.24 13.00 -1.60
C VAL A 567 37.06 12.16 -0.32
N GLU A 568 37.74 12.59 0.74
CA GLU A 568 37.58 12.05 2.09
C GLU A 568 36.82 13.10 2.92
N LEU A 569 35.77 12.68 3.61
CA LEU A 569 34.90 13.56 4.40
C LEU A 569 34.89 13.08 5.87
N PRO A 570 36.01 13.23 6.61
CA PRO A 570 36.14 12.68 7.95
C PRO A 570 35.17 13.29 8.96
N LEU A 571 34.86 14.60 8.90
CA LEU A 571 33.97 15.24 9.86
C LEU A 571 32.51 14.88 9.61
N ILE A 572 32.07 14.88 8.35
CA ILE A 572 30.72 14.45 7.96
C ILE A 572 30.54 12.96 8.25
N ASN A 573 31.51 12.10 7.93
CA ASN A 573 31.42 10.68 8.29
C ASN A 573 31.28 10.48 9.79
N LYS A 574 32.08 11.19 10.60
CA LYS A 574 31.99 11.13 12.06
C LYS A 574 30.61 11.56 12.56
N ALA A 575 30.09 12.69 12.07
CA ALA A 575 28.77 13.17 12.45
C ALA A 575 27.65 12.19 12.08
N ILE A 576 27.68 11.63 10.86
CA ILE A 576 26.72 10.62 10.39
C ILE A 576 26.83 9.32 11.20
N GLU A 577 28.05 8.94 11.60
CA GLU A 577 28.28 7.77 12.46
C GLU A 577 27.69 7.96 13.85
N GLU A 578 27.93 9.12 14.47
CA GLU A 578 27.36 9.47 15.78
C GLU A 578 25.82 9.52 15.73
N TRP A 579 25.25 10.10 14.66
CA TRP A 579 23.81 10.12 14.43
C TRP A 579 23.22 8.70 14.28
N ASP A 580 23.82 7.87 13.45
CA ASP A 580 23.35 6.50 13.20
C ASP A 580 23.47 5.61 14.45
N GLU A 581 24.51 5.83 15.26
CA GLU A 581 24.66 5.18 16.57
C GLU A 581 23.57 5.65 17.54
N GLY A 582 23.22 6.93 17.55
CA GLY A 582 22.08 7.46 18.29
C GLY A 582 20.78 6.74 17.95
N LYS A 583 20.48 6.55 16.66
CA LYS A 583 19.30 5.80 16.20
C LYS A 583 19.37 4.31 16.55
N ARG A 584 20.57 3.72 16.62
CA ARG A 584 20.76 2.35 17.13
C ARG A 584 20.44 2.26 18.62
N GLN A 585 20.87 3.24 19.41
CA GLN A 585 20.55 3.29 20.85
C GLN A 585 19.05 3.46 21.08
N GLU A 586 18.39 4.28 20.27
CA GLU A 586 16.93 4.42 20.27
C GLU A 586 16.25 3.08 19.96
N TYR A 587 16.68 2.36 18.92
CA TYR A 587 16.18 1.01 18.63
C TYR A 587 16.39 0.04 19.80
N LEU A 588 17.54 0.07 20.49
CA LEU A 588 17.75 -0.79 21.65
C LEU A 588 16.77 -0.48 22.78
N GLN A 589 16.21 0.71 22.85
CA GLN A 589 15.23 1.11 23.87
C GLN A 589 13.80 0.82 23.42
N THR A 590 13.45 1.14 22.18
CA THR A 590 12.08 1.05 21.63
C THR A 590 11.79 -0.29 20.97
N LEU A 591 12.82 -1.03 20.57
CA LEU A 591 12.74 -2.28 19.81
C LEU A 591 11.97 -2.17 18.49
N ARG A 592 11.73 -0.95 17.99
CA ARG A 592 11.05 -0.68 16.72
C ARG A 592 11.90 -1.17 15.55
N TYR A 593 11.52 -2.27 14.92
CA TYR A 593 12.35 -2.95 13.93
C TYR A 593 12.63 -2.07 12.69
N SER A 594 11.61 -1.35 12.22
CA SER A 594 11.70 -0.42 11.09
C SER A 594 12.79 0.65 11.29
N LEU A 595 13.01 1.12 12.52
CA LEU A 595 14.08 2.06 12.84
C LEU A 595 15.48 1.49 12.54
N ASP A 596 15.78 0.25 12.96
CA ASP A 596 17.09 -0.36 12.69
C ASP A 596 17.29 -0.70 11.20
N VAL A 597 16.20 -1.03 10.49
CA VAL A 597 16.24 -1.31 9.06
C VAL A 597 16.56 -0.06 8.25
N LEU A 598 15.90 1.06 8.56
CA LEU A 598 15.92 2.27 7.75
C LEU A 598 17.11 3.20 8.08
N ARG A 599 17.53 3.31 9.34
CA ARG A 599 18.58 4.25 9.79
C ARG A 599 19.87 4.19 8.96
N ARG A 600 20.30 2.99 8.55
CA ARG A 600 21.57 2.80 7.83
C ARG A 600 21.58 3.43 6.45
N ARG A 601 20.44 3.42 5.76
CA ARG A 601 20.30 4.02 4.42
C ARG A 601 19.96 5.50 4.49
N ALA A 602 19.20 5.92 5.51
CA ALA A 602 19.06 7.33 5.84
C ALA A 602 20.41 7.99 6.13
N ALA A 603 21.29 7.34 6.91
CA ALA A 603 22.67 7.78 7.14
C ALA A 603 23.47 7.93 5.84
N LEU A 604 23.36 6.97 4.92
CA LEU A 604 24.04 7.05 3.62
C LEU A 604 23.50 8.20 2.76
N ASN A 605 22.19 8.44 2.79
CA ASN A 605 21.58 9.57 2.10
C ASN A 605 22.03 10.91 2.68
N GLY A 606 22.09 11.04 4.01
CA GLY A 606 22.64 12.22 4.68
C GLY A 606 24.11 12.45 4.34
N PHE A 607 24.93 11.39 4.32
CA PHE A 607 26.31 11.48 3.85
C PHE A 607 26.40 11.99 2.40
N ARG A 608 25.56 11.49 1.49
CA ARG A 608 25.51 11.94 0.10
C ARG A 608 25.06 13.39 -0.03
N ALA A 609 24.10 13.84 0.79
CA ALA A 609 23.72 15.25 0.88
C ALA A 609 24.89 16.11 1.40
N GLY A 610 25.67 15.56 2.33
CA GLY A 610 26.92 16.14 2.81
C GLY A 610 27.99 16.32 1.73
N ILE A 611 28.09 15.41 0.75
CA ILE A 611 28.97 15.59 -0.42
C ILE A 611 28.58 16.87 -1.17
N ILE A 612 27.28 17.07 -1.44
CA ILE A 612 26.80 18.25 -2.15
C ILE A 612 27.06 19.52 -1.32
N ALA A 613 26.73 19.49 -0.04
CA ALA A 613 26.97 20.62 0.85
C ALA A 613 28.46 20.99 0.94
N TYR A 614 29.35 20.00 1.04
CA TYR A 614 30.80 20.19 1.02
C TYR A 614 31.27 20.92 -0.26
N LEU A 615 30.74 20.56 -1.42
CA LEU A 615 31.08 21.21 -2.70
C LEU A 615 30.53 22.65 -2.74
N LEU A 616 29.30 22.86 -2.28
CA LEU A 616 28.67 24.19 -2.20
C LEU A 616 29.40 25.14 -1.23
N GLU A 617 30.10 24.59 -0.24
CA GLU A 617 30.95 25.33 0.70
C GLU A 617 32.41 25.43 0.23
N GLY A 618 32.68 25.18 -1.06
CA GLY A 618 34.01 25.33 -1.63
C GLY A 618 35.00 24.28 -1.15
N ARG A 619 34.55 23.02 -1.08
CA ARG A 619 35.34 21.86 -0.63
C ARG A 619 35.76 21.94 0.84
N GLN A 620 34.85 22.39 1.70
CA GLN A 620 35.07 22.49 3.14
C GLN A 620 33.95 21.80 3.93
N GLU A 621 34.32 21.00 4.94
CA GLU A 621 33.38 20.41 5.90
C GLU A 621 32.98 21.44 6.96
N THR A 622 32.27 22.49 6.54
CA THR A 622 31.79 23.55 7.44
C THR A 622 30.67 23.04 8.35
N GLU A 623 30.40 23.77 9.43
CA GLU A 623 29.30 23.44 10.33
C GLU A 623 27.95 23.41 9.60
N ARG A 624 27.72 24.32 8.64
CA ARG A 624 26.52 24.33 7.79
C ARG A 624 26.42 23.05 6.95
N ALA A 625 27.54 22.58 6.38
CA ALA A 625 27.55 21.35 5.59
C ALA A 625 27.25 20.11 6.44
N ILE A 626 27.85 20.03 7.63
CA ILE A 626 27.62 18.92 8.57
C ILE A 626 26.17 18.93 9.05
N ARG A 627 25.65 20.09 9.44
CA ARG A 627 24.26 20.26 9.87
C ARG A 627 23.27 19.87 8.77
N PHE A 628 23.48 20.33 7.53
CA PHE A 628 22.64 19.92 6.41
C PHE A 628 22.66 18.42 6.13
N ALA A 629 23.83 17.77 6.24
CA ALA A 629 23.96 16.31 6.09
C ALA A 629 23.15 15.55 7.15
N LEU A 630 23.21 16.00 8.40
CA LEU A 630 22.44 15.43 9.52
C LEU A 630 20.94 15.69 9.37
N TRP A 631 20.56 16.92 8.99
CA TRP A 631 19.18 17.29 8.71
C TRP A 631 18.59 16.38 7.63
N TYR A 632 19.28 16.18 6.51
CA TYR A 632 18.81 15.30 5.45
C TYR A 632 18.67 13.85 5.94
N ALA A 633 19.63 13.33 6.72
CA ALA A 633 19.53 11.98 7.30
C ALA A 633 18.28 11.82 8.18
N GLU A 634 18.04 12.81 9.06
CA GLU A 634 16.89 12.82 9.96
C GLU A 634 15.57 12.87 9.19
N ARG A 635 15.44 13.78 8.22
CA ARG A 635 14.21 13.94 7.44
C ARG A 635 13.94 12.73 6.54
N CYS A 636 14.98 12.16 5.94
CA CYS A 636 14.86 10.90 5.19
C CYS A 636 14.33 9.77 6.09
N LEU A 637 14.90 9.60 7.29
CA LEU A 637 14.45 8.56 8.22
C LEU A 637 13.01 8.82 8.70
N TYR A 638 12.69 10.07 9.01
CA TYR A 638 11.37 10.51 9.47
C TYR A 638 10.28 10.09 8.47
N TYR A 639 10.38 10.49 7.21
CA TYR A 639 9.36 10.15 6.23
C TYR A 639 9.33 8.65 5.90
N GLN A 640 10.48 7.98 5.85
CA GLN A 640 10.50 6.53 5.68
C GLN A 640 9.76 5.80 6.81
N LEU A 641 9.94 6.23 8.06
CA LEU A 641 9.22 5.68 9.21
C LEU A 641 7.73 6.03 9.18
N GLN A 642 7.39 7.27 8.80
CA GLN A 642 6.01 7.72 8.71
C GLN A 642 5.22 6.93 7.66
N ILE A 643 5.82 6.66 6.49
CA ILE A 643 5.11 6.05 5.35
C ILE A 643 5.22 4.53 5.37
N TYR A 644 6.39 3.98 5.70
CA TYR A 644 6.68 2.55 5.57
C TYR A 644 6.92 1.84 6.90
N GLY A 645 7.11 2.57 8.01
CA GLY A 645 7.53 1.99 9.29
C GLY A 645 6.58 0.92 9.82
N ASP A 646 5.29 1.23 9.93
CA ASP A 646 4.27 0.29 10.44
C ASP A 646 4.14 -0.95 9.58
N LYS A 647 4.29 -0.80 8.25
CA LYS A 647 4.25 -1.93 7.33
C LYS A 647 5.46 -2.85 7.51
N ILE A 648 6.66 -2.29 7.66
CA ILE A 648 7.89 -3.04 7.93
C ILE A 648 7.79 -3.77 9.27
N ASP A 649 7.28 -3.10 10.30
CA ASP A 649 7.11 -3.69 11.64
C ASP A 649 6.07 -4.81 11.63
N ALA A 650 4.95 -4.65 10.91
CA ALA A 650 3.92 -5.67 10.80
C ALA A 650 4.39 -6.92 10.06
N LEU A 651 5.14 -6.76 8.97
CA LEU A 651 5.76 -7.88 8.25
C LEU A 651 6.74 -8.63 9.15
N HIS A 652 7.57 -7.91 9.92
CA HIS A 652 8.49 -8.54 10.86
C HIS A 652 7.79 -9.34 11.98
N ASN A 653 6.67 -8.82 12.48
CA ASN A 653 5.89 -9.46 13.53
C ASN A 653 4.91 -10.53 13.02
N ASN A 654 4.86 -10.80 11.71
CA ASN A 654 3.87 -11.68 11.06
C ASN A 654 2.41 -11.32 11.39
N THR A 655 2.13 -10.02 11.52
CA THR A 655 0.77 -9.52 11.79
C THR A 655 0.03 -9.23 10.49
N LEU A 656 -1.25 -9.63 10.41
CA LEU A 656 -2.08 -9.50 9.21
C LEU A 656 -2.39 -8.05 8.80
N SER A 657 -2.26 -7.09 9.72
CA SER A 657 -2.52 -5.67 9.48
C SER A 657 -1.40 -4.80 10.02
N PRO A 658 -0.93 -3.78 9.27
CA PRO A 658 -0.14 -2.69 9.82
C PRO A 658 -0.96 -2.01 10.92
N GLN A 659 -0.64 -2.30 12.16
CA GLN A 659 -1.11 -1.52 13.30
C GLN A 659 -0.09 -0.41 13.49
N ALA A 660 -0.54 0.80 13.82
CA ALA A 660 0.37 1.84 14.27
C ALA A 660 1.22 1.23 15.38
N SER A 661 2.53 1.12 15.13
CA SER A 661 3.44 0.73 16.19
C SER A 661 3.18 1.73 17.33
N LYS A 662 2.90 1.24 18.55
CA LYS A 662 3.00 2.08 19.75
C LYS A 662 4.48 2.40 20.01
N GLY A 663 5.16 2.97 19.00
CA GLY A 663 6.61 3.14 18.88
C GLY A 663 7.22 4.02 19.96
N ASN A 664 6.39 4.54 20.87
CA ASN A 664 6.77 5.30 22.04
C ASN A 664 7.09 4.42 23.26
N ILE A 665 6.91 3.10 23.19
CA ILE A 665 7.21 2.22 24.34
C ILE A 665 8.72 1.97 24.40
N ARG A 666 9.34 2.61 25.39
CA ARG A 666 10.72 2.34 25.78
C ARG A 666 10.72 1.08 26.65
N TYR A 667 10.77 -0.09 26.02
CA TYR A 667 10.69 -1.41 26.66
C TYR A 667 11.63 -1.56 27.85
N LEU A 668 12.88 -1.12 27.67
CA LEU A 668 13.86 -1.20 28.74
C LEU A 668 13.45 -0.34 29.94
N ASP A 669 12.80 0.80 29.74
CA ASP A 669 12.36 1.70 30.83
C ASP A 669 11.12 1.16 31.52
N ALA A 670 10.18 0.60 30.75
CA ALA A 670 8.92 0.03 31.24
C ALA A 670 9.08 -1.25 32.08
N LEU A 671 10.16 -2.00 31.90
CA LEU A 671 10.43 -3.20 32.70
C LEU A 671 10.82 -2.87 34.15
N PRO A 672 10.65 -3.78 35.12
CA PRO A 672 11.19 -3.62 36.46
C PRO A 672 12.74 -3.67 36.46
N LYS A 673 13.38 -3.16 37.53
CA LYS A 673 14.85 -3.16 37.69
C LYS A 673 15.47 -4.54 37.51
N GLU A 674 14.78 -5.58 37.97
CA GLU A 674 15.04 -6.98 37.67
C GLU A 674 13.80 -7.54 36.99
N PHE A 675 13.98 -8.22 35.86
CA PHE A 675 12.89 -8.73 35.04
C PHE A 675 13.20 -10.11 34.47
N THR A 676 12.16 -10.90 34.29
CA THR A 676 12.21 -12.25 33.71
C THR A 676 12.01 -12.21 32.19
N LYS A 677 12.27 -13.34 31.53
CA LYS A 677 11.96 -13.49 30.11
C LYS A 677 10.46 -13.27 29.87
N GLU A 678 9.65 -13.81 30.76
CA GLU A 678 8.19 -13.77 30.71
C GLU A 678 7.66 -12.34 30.85
N ASP A 679 8.30 -11.48 31.65
CA ASP A 679 7.93 -10.05 31.76
C ASP A 679 8.11 -9.33 30.42
N LEU A 680 9.24 -9.54 29.75
CA LEU A 680 9.51 -8.95 28.43
C LEU A 680 8.60 -9.54 27.35
N VAL A 681 8.36 -10.86 27.37
CA VAL A 681 7.42 -11.51 26.44
C VAL A 681 6.00 -10.96 26.62
N GLY A 682 5.53 -10.85 27.86
CA GLY A 682 4.21 -10.32 28.19
C GLY A 682 4.06 -8.87 27.74
N LEU A 683 5.07 -8.03 27.98
CA LEU A 683 5.06 -6.63 27.55
C LEU A 683 5.04 -6.49 26.03
N ARG A 684 5.79 -7.33 25.29
CA ARG A 684 5.76 -7.33 23.81
C ARG A 684 4.42 -7.79 23.25
N LEU A 685 3.87 -8.89 23.78
CA LEU A 685 2.57 -9.40 23.36
C LEU A 685 1.43 -8.42 23.65
N ALA A 686 1.47 -7.71 24.80
CA ALA A 686 0.51 -6.66 25.13
C ALA A 686 0.50 -5.50 24.13
N ASN A 687 1.56 -5.37 23.32
CA ASN A 687 1.71 -4.37 22.28
C ASN A 687 1.63 -4.94 20.85
N GLY A 688 1.15 -6.17 20.70
CA GLY A 688 0.97 -6.81 19.39
C GLY A 688 2.28 -7.23 18.71
N GLU A 689 3.38 -7.31 19.47
CA GLU A 689 4.69 -7.68 18.93
C GLU A 689 5.05 -9.15 19.16
N SER A 690 6.03 -9.63 18.38
CA SER A 690 6.54 -11.01 18.48
C SER A 690 7.07 -11.36 19.89
N PRO A 691 6.78 -12.57 20.41
CA PRO A 691 7.29 -13.05 21.70
C PRO A 691 8.79 -13.43 21.65
N VAL A 692 9.47 -13.27 20.52
CA VAL A 692 10.88 -13.61 20.36
C VAL A 692 11.75 -12.58 21.07
N THR A 693 12.41 -13.00 22.16
CA THR A 693 13.21 -12.09 23.02
C THR A 693 14.69 -12.45 23.11
N LYS A 694 15.11 -13.60 22.58
CA LYS A 694 16.48 -14.13 22.75
C LYS A 694 17.57 -13.17 22.22
N THR A 695 17.36 -12.63 21.01
CA THR A 695 18.32 -11.71 20.39
C THR A 695 18.32 -10.35 21.10
N ILE A 696 17.16 -9.90 21.58
CA ILE A 696 16.99 -8.64 22.31
C ILE A 696 17.81 -8.68 23.61
N THR A 697 17.59 -9.67 24.45
CA THR A 697 18.28 -9.80 25.74
C THR A 697 19.78 -10.04 25.56
N TYR A 698 20.17 -10.81 24.54
CA TYR A 698 21.59 -10.96 24.18
C TYR A 698 22.23 -9.61 23.83
N ARG A 699 21.58 -8.80 22.99
CA ARG A 699 22.07 -7.47 22.61
C ARG A 699 22.11 -6.52 23.80
N TRP A 700 21.09 -6.46 24.63
CA TRP A 700 21.12 -5.64 25.86
C TRP A 700 22.26 -6.01 26.79
N CYS A 701 22.56 -7.31 26.96
CA CYS A 701 23.74 -7.74 27.71
C CYS A 701 25.05 -7.32 27.07
N LYS A 702 25.19 -7.53 25.76
CA LYS A 702 26.40 -7.18 25.02
C LYS A 702 26.69 -5.67 25.08
N GLU A 703 25.65 -4.85 25.05
CA GLU A 703 25.73 -3.39 25.07
C GLU A 703 25.73 -2.80 26.50
N GLY A 704 25.85 -3.64 27.53
CA GLY A 704 25.91 -3.21 28.92
C GLY A 704 24.64 -2.55 29.45
N LYS A 705 23.49 -2.70 28.77
CA LYS A 705 22.18 -2.17 29.21
C LYS A 705 21.56 -3.04 30.30
N THR A 706 21.85 -4.33 30.28
CA THR A 706 21.38 -5.30 31.28
C THR A 706 22.47 -6.30 31.63
N GLU A 707 22.42 -6.90 32.80
CA GLU A 707 23.26 -8.02 33.22
C GLU A 707 22.39 -9.27 33.38
N LYS A 708 22.88 -10.43 32.91
CA LYS A 708 22.20 -11.69 33.12
C LYS A 708 22.57 -12.25 34.50
N ILE A 709 21.63 -12.24 35.42
CA ILE A 709 21.83 -12.65 36.82
C ILE A 709 21.28 -14.04 37.15
N GLY A 710 20.55 -14.67 36.21
CA GLY A 710 20.04 -16.02 36.37
C GLY A 710 19.51 -16.65 35.08
N THR A 711 18.96 -17.86 35.18
CA THR A 711 18.25 -18.50 34.05
C THR A 711 16.99 -17.71 33.76
N ASN A 712 16.90 -17.12 32.57
CA ASN A 712 15.80 -16.24 32.15
C ASN A 712 15.57 -15.02 33.07
N LEU A 713 16.61 -14.53 33.75
CA LEU A 713 16.53 -13.39 34.67
C LEU A 713 17.63 -12.37 34.37
N TRP A 714 17.24 -11.10 34.24
CA TRP A 714 18.13 -9.97 33.93
C TRP A 714 17.91 -8.81 34.90
N ARG A 715 18.96 -8.01 35.09
CA ARG A 715 18.95 -6.77 35.86
C ARG A 715 19.36 -5.60 34.94
N LYS A 716 18.69 -4.46 35.04
CA LYS A 716 19.10 -3.25 34.32
C LYS A 716 20.41 -2.69 34.89
N CYS A 717 21.33 -2.32 34.01
CA CYS A 717 22.53 -1.56 34.38
C CYS A 717 22.17 -0.09 34.58
N SER A 718 22.92 0.60 35.45
CA SER A 718 22.70 2.01 35.81
C SER A 718 23.08 2.95 34.66
#